data_AF-A0A9X0CK97-F1
#
_entry.id   AF-A0A9X0CK97-F1
#
_cell.length_a   1.000
_cell.length_b   1.000
_cell.length_c   1.000
_cell.angle_alpha   90.00
_cell.angle_beta   90.00
_cell.angle_gamma   90.00
#
_symmetry.space_group_name_H-M   'P 1'
#
loop_
_entity.id
_entity.type
_entity.pdbx_description
1 polymer ?
#
loop_
_entity_poly.entity_id
_entity_poly.type
_entity_poly.pdbx_seq_one_letter_code
_entity_poly.pdbx_strand_id
1 'polypeptide(L)'
;MKVSFELRRRADNKGPDEERFNQLANSVEKFTHCLLDPLRSDQEKREQFGENILDDIVDDAIDLDQKQFFTHPVVHDEMTRKWHGRAECMKKTWRGRDFKKSEIGSWLKLLLFRFWCIFDLVFSPILFSVFSLVKKRSEQCERSQVANRDDRHVTVAEMYLIYLETPYFKFVRDTLSYIVLVVLHYALCLSPSTIALSGLELAILVFFIGRYLVEGKQICDILQRIKQRREKGDVGAQSKWIRLKTLSIYLSDCWNRLDFVSLLVYLIIFTLRLVIVVMSGSEMNNRALAIAGYFYSFNTLCLTLRVFGYVMEHSRQIGPIQMALFSILADIRVIFWQFAAAILAFSIAITKVYMAEKSFIANGSDGNDIWWTIITHLVWTLLGASEETEPVTSVDVPSVTLARLLYATFHIFGVILLFNMLIALLSNTYQRTQDNSLKEWSIKRATVIQTYDGYGPIPVPLNIIYSFLKLLVRGKEKETAWADVDEGVRIEGLLLTCECMSCQDDETCHGARHGKSFSSEVPHFEVAILETGEKRWLAVGVVTEEYSTKCMPGWKNGAVGYHTDDGMIIRDNITMETKGPAMARRGDRIRCTVMFENKREEDGKVPVVFTLNGKKIIMIMKEGDDQIFMDADKPLYPCISMTDGCSVLVKMCSREDLDSKATAQSMEKRTTEIKQQNESSIARRLAKLEKGVEDVLAILKDILKKDPPKV
;
A
#
# COMPACT_ATOMS: atom_id res chain seq x y z
N MET A 1 -10.44 15.21 8.53
CA MET A 1 -9.76 13.89 8.56
C MET A 1 -9.01 13.63 9.87
N LYS A 2 -7.82 14.22 10.12
CA LYS A 2 -7.09 13.96 11.38
C LYS A 2 -7.88 14.34 12.64
N VAL A 3 -8.55 15.50 12.59
CA VAL A 3 -9.42 15.97 13.68
C VAL A 3 -10.61 15.03 13.91
N SER A 4 -11.33 14.64 12.84
CA SER A 4 -12.47 13.71 12.95
C SER A 4 -12.04 12.34 13.50
N PHE A 5 -10.90 11.82 13.06
CA PHE A 5 -10.33 10.58 13.58
C PHE A 5 -10.00 10.67 15.07
N GLU A 6 -9.31 11.73 15.51
CA GLU A 6 -8.97 11.92 16.93
C GLU A 6 -10.21 12.09 17.82
N LEU A 7 -11.25 12.76 17.31
CA LEU A 7 -12.52 12.89 18.00
C LEU A 7 -13.23 11.54 18.16
N ARG A 8 -13.27 10.71 17.11
CA ARG A 8 -13.81 9.35 17.18
C ARG A 8 -13.02 8.48 18.17
N ARG A 9 -11.69 8.53 18.12
CA ARG A 9 -10.82 7.83 19.07
C ARG A 9 -11.09 8.21 20.53
N ARG A 10 -11.40 9.48 20.79
CA ARG A 10 -11.78 9.95 22.14
C ARG A 10 -13.18 9.50 22.54
N ALA A 11 -14.12 9.39 21.59
CA ALA A 11 -15.45 8.84 21.83
C ALA A 11 -15.37 7.35 22.20
N ASP A 12 -14.52 6.57 21.53
CA ASP A 12 -14.33 5.12 21.78
C ASP A 12 -13.88 4.78 23.20
N ASN A 13 -13.30 5.74 23.94
CA ASN A 13 -12.93 5.58 25.34
C ASN A 13 -14.15 5.58 26.30
N LYS A 14 -15.39 5.68 25.79
CA LYS A 14 -16.67 5.65 26.52
C LYS A 14 -16.73 6.61 27.71
N GLY A 15 -16.21 7.82 27.51
CA GLY A 15 -16.27 8.90 28.50
C GLY A 15 -17.67 9.55 28.58
N PRO A 16 -17.91 10.43 29.57
CA PRO A 16 -19.19 11.11 29.74
C PRO A 16 -19.60 11.99 28.54
N ASP A 17 -18.63 12.43 27.73
CA ASP A 17 -18.83 13.25 26.53
C ASP A 17 -18.80 12.45 25.21
N GLU A 18 -18.92 11.11 25.24
CA GLU A 18 -18.90 10.24 24.04
C GLU A 18 -19.79 10.76 22.90
N GLU A 19 -21.05 11.06 23.21
CA GLU A 19 -22.03 11.53 22.24
C GLU A 19 -21.62 12.89 21.62
N ARG A 20 -21.06 13.79 22.43
CA ARG A 20 -20.59 15.10 21.95
C ARG A 20 -19.39 14.95 21.02
N PHE A 21 -18.44 14.07 21.34
CA PHE A 21 -17.30 13.79 20.47
C PHE A 21 -17.75 13.19 19.13
N ASN A 22 -18.71 12.26 19.15
CA ASN A 22 -19.29 11.69 17.93
C ASN A 22 -20.02 12.75 17.09
N GLN A 23 -20.81 13.62 17.71
CA GLN A 23 -21.47 14.73 17.01
C GLN A 23 -20.47 15.71 16.38
N LEU A 24 -19.40 16.06 17.10
CA LEU A 24 -18.37 16.95 16.58
C LEU A 24 -17.59 16.30 15.43
N ALA A 25 -17.25 15.01 15.55
CA ALA A 25 -16.61 14.26 14.47
C ALA A 25 -17.47 14.25 13.20
N ASN A 26 -18.78 13.99 13.34
CA ASN A 26 -19.73 14.04 12.23
C ASN A 26 -19.85 15.44 11.62
N SER A 27 -19.77 16.51 12.42
CA SER A 27 -19.76 17.89 11.93
C SER A 27 -18.52 18.20 11.07
N VAL A 28 -17.34 17.76 11.52
CA VAL A 28 -16.08 17.91 10.78
C VAL A 28 -16.10 17.11 9.46
N GLU A 29 -16.70 15.92 9.46
CA GLU A 29 -16.88 15.14 8.23
C GLU A 29 -17.85 15.80 7.25
N LYS A 30 -18.98 16.35 7.74
CA LYS A 30 -19.91 17.14 6.91
C LYS A 30 -19.24 18.37 6.33
N PHE A 31 -18.43 19.09 7.11
CA PHE A 31 -17.64 20.21 6.59
C PHE A 31 -16.71 19.77 5.45
N THR A 32 -16.05 18.62 5.61
CA THR A 32 -15.19 18.04 4.55
C THR A 32 -16.00 17.71 3.29
N HIS A 33 -17.21 17.16 3.45
CA HIS A 33 -18.11 16.89 2.34
C HIS A 33 -18.50 18.18 1.60
N CYS A 34 -18.91 19.23 2.33
CA CYS A 34 -19.29 20.52 1.73
C CYS A 34 -18.11 21.21 1.03
N LEU A 35 -16.88 21.00 1.49
CA LEU A 35 -15.67 21.56 0.86
C LEU A 35 -15.45 21.01 -0.56
N LEU A 36 -15.94 19.78 -0.83
CA LEU A 36 -15.79 19.11 -2.12
C LEU A 36 -16.94 19.39 -3.09
N ASP A 37 -18.08 19.89 -2.60
CA ASP A 37 -19.27 20.17 -3.44
C ASP A 37 -18.97 21.12 -4.63
N PRO A 38 -18.16 22.19 -4.48
CA PRO A 38 -17.81 23.07 -5.61
C PRO A 38 -17.09 22.36 -6.77
N LEU A 39 -16.38 21.26 -6.51
CA LEU A 39 -15.69 20.47 -7.53
C LEU A 39 -16.65 19.65 -8.41
N ARG A 40 -17.94 19.57 -8.06
CA ARG A 40 -18.92 18.82 -8.85
C ARG A 40 -19.24 19.49 -10.18
N SER A 41 -19.24 20.82 -10.22
CA SER A 41 -19.59 21.62 -11.40
C SER A 41 -18.39 21.99 -12.26
N ASP A 42 -17.19 22.01 -11.69
CA ASP A 42 -15.95 22.47 -12.34
C ASP A 42 -15.06 21.28 -12.70
N GLN A 43 -15.09 20.87 -13.97
CA GLN A 43 -14.39 19.68 -14.44
C GLN A 43 -12.86 19.85 -14.41
N GLU A 44 -12.35 21.04 -14.72
CA GLU A 44 -10.90 21.31 -14.76
C GLU A 44 -10.31 21.24 -13.34
N LYS A 45 -10.94 21.89 -12.37
CA LYS A 45 -10.50 21.81 -10.96
C LYS A 45 -10.64 20.41 -10.39
N ARG A 46 -11.63 19.66 -10.84
CA ARG A 46 -11.83 18.27 -10.44
C ARG A 46 -10.71 17.36 -10.96
N GLU A 47 -10.29 17.53 -12.21
CA GLU A 47 -9.16 16.79 -12.78
C GLU A 47 -7.85 17.14 -12.03
N GLN A 48 -7.59 18.43 -11.76
CA GLN A 48 -6.46 18.87 -10.95
C GLN A 48 -6.47 18.32 -9.51
N PHE A 49 -7.66 18.25 -8.88
CA PHE A 49 -7.83 17.63 -7.57
C PHE A 49 -7.47 16.14 -7.62
N GLY A 50 -7.93 15.42 -8.64
CA GLY A 50 -7.66 13.99 -8.81
C GLY A 50 -6.19 13.67 -9.00
N GLU A 51 -5.48 14.41 -9.85
CA GLU A 51 -4.08 14.08 -10.21
C GLU A 51 -3.05 14.51 -9.16
N ASN A 52 -3.30 15.59 -8.43
CA ASN A 52 -2.31 16.12 -7.48
C ASN A 52 -2.70 15.85 -6.03
N ILE A 53 -3.93 16.20 -5.66
CA ILE A 53 -4.32 16.25 -4.24
C ILE A 53 -4.83 14.88 -3.77
N LEU A 54 -5.66 14.23 -4.57
CA LEU A 54 -6.30 12.97 -4.18
C LEU A 54 -5.26 11.87 -3.97
N ASP A 55 -4.28 11.75 -4.86
CA ASP A 55 -3.22 10.73 -4.74
C ASP A 55 -2.38 10.92 -3.48
N ASP A 56 -2.11 12.16 -3.06
CA ASP A 56 -1.37 12.46 -1.83
C ASP A 56 -2.17 12.17 -0.55
N ILE A 57 -3.50 12.32 -0.58
CA ILE A 57 -4.34 12.22 0.63
C ILE A 57 -5.09 10.89 0.76
N VAL A 58 -5.25 10.09 -0.31
CA VAL A 58 -6.07 8.87 -0.27
C VAL A 58 -5.55 7.86 0.75
N ASP A 59 -4.25 7.63 0.79
CA ASP A 59 -3.66 6.68 1.75
C ASP A 59 -3.88 7.14 3.20
N ASP A 60 -3.70 8.44 3.47
CA ASP A 60 -4.00 9.03 4.77
C ASP A 60 -5.50 8.96 5.10
N ALA A 61 -6.38 9.13 4.11
CA ALA A 61 -7.83 9.05 4.30
C ALA A 61 -8.32 7.62 4.57
N ILE A 62 -7.71 6.61 3.94
CA ILE A 62 -7.96 5.18 4.21
C ILE A 62 -7.51 4.86 5.64
N ASP A 63 -6.28 5.26 6.01
CA ASP A 63 -5.72 4.97 7.32
C ASP A 63 -6.49 5.64 8.48
N LEU A 64 -7.08 6.80 8.20
CA LEU A 64 -7.92 7.53 9.16
C LEU A 64 -9.40 7.09 9.11
N ASP A 65 -9.75 6.03 8.40
CA ASP A 65 -11.11 5.47 8.26
C ASP A 65 -12.17 6.53 7.89
N GLN A 66 -11.87 7.41 6.93
CA GLN A 66 -12.72 8.55 6.57
C GLN A 66 -13.90 8.15 5.67
N LYS A 67 -14.90 7.49 6.24
CA LYS A 67 -16.02 6.88 5.48
C LYS A 67 -16.81 7.86 4.60
N GLN A 68 -17.12 9.06 5.11
CA GLN A 68 -17.92 10.06 4.37
C GLN A 68 -17.18 10.68 3.18
N PHE A 69 -15.84 10.73 3.23
CA PHE A 69 -15.03 11.28 2.15
C PHE A 69 -15.14 10.41 0.88
N PHE A 70 -15.02 9.09 1.02
CA PHE A 70 -15.08 8.15 -0.11
C PHE A 70 -16.49 7.97 -0.70
N THR A 71 -17.54 8.36 0.02
CA THR A 71 -18.91 8.37 -0.52
C THR A 71 -19.23 9.61 -1.34
N HIS A 72 -18.40 10.65 -1.30
CA HIS A 72 -18.64 11.88 -2.07
C HIS A 72 -18.59 11.58 -3.58
N PRO A 73 -19.54 12.07 -4.40
CA PRO A 73 -19.59 11.77 -5.84
C PRO A 73 -18.30 12.12 -6.59
N VAL A 74 -17.68 13.27 -6.27
CA VAL A 74 -16.41 13.69 -6.89
C VAL A 74 -15.29 12.69 -6.59
N VAL A 75 -15.12 12.30 -5.33
CA VAL A 75 -14.07 11.33 -4.93
C VAL A 75 -14.36 9.96 -5.54
N HIS A 76 -15.61 9.53 -5.51
CA HIS A 76 -16.04 8.27 -6.10
C HIS A 76 -15.71 8.21 -7.60
N ASP A 77 -15.99 9.27 -8.33
CA ASP A 77 -15.75 9.32 -9.77
C ASP A 77 -14.25 9.44 -10.08
N GLU A 78 -13.48 10.22 -9.32
CA GLU A 78 -12.02 10.28 -9.47
C GLU A 78 -11.34 8.94 -9.15
N MET A 79 -11.79 8.23 -8.11
CA MET A 79 -11.33 6.86 -7.84
C MET A 79 -11.72 5.90 -8.97
N THR A 80 -12.87 6.13 -9.63
CA THR A 80 -13.28 5.36 -10.81
C THR A 80 -12.40 5.65 -12.02
N ARG A 81 -12.00 6.90 -12.21
CA ARG A 81 -11.04 7.31 -13.25
C ARG A 81 -9.68 6.67 -12.98
N LYS A 82 -9.17 6.75 -11.74
CA LYS A 82 -7.91 6.11 -11.33
C LYS A 82 -7.94 4.60 -11.58
N TRP A 83 -9.04 3.93 -11.24
CA TRP A 83 -9.21 2.49 -11.46
C TRP A 83 -9.05 2.08 -12.93
N HIS A 84 -9.63 2.84 -13.87
CA HIS A 84 -9.51 2.59 -15.30
C HIS A 84 -8.26 3.24 -15.93
N GLY A 85 -7.50 4.03 -15.17
CA GLY A 85 -6.31 4.72 -15.61
C GLY A 85 -6.54 5.60 -16.86
N ARG A 86 -5.46 5.82 -17.62
CA ARG A 86 -5.51 6.52 -18.92
C ARG A 86 -6.26 5.75 -20.02
N ALA A 87 -6.72 4.51 -19.76
CA ALA A 87 -7.53 3.74 -20.70
C ALA A 87 -8.91 4.37 -20.96
N GLU A 88 -9.39 5.27 -20.09
CA GLU A 88 -10.59 6.06 -20.34
C GLU A 88 -10.40 7.09 -21.47
N CYS A 89 -9.17 7.60 -21.65
CA CYS A 89 -8.80 8.39 -22.82
C CYS A 89 -8.82 7.53 -24.10
N MET A 90 -8.36 6.27 -24.01
CA MET A 90 -8.46 5.30 -25.11
C MET A 90 -9.92 4.98 -25.48
N LYS A 91 -10.86 4.94 -24.52
CA LYS A 91 -12.30 4.79 -24.80
C LYS A 91 -12.85 5.94 -25.66
N LYS A 92 -12.24 7.13 -25.64
CA LYS A 92 -12.59 8.24 -26.55
C LYS A 92 -12.00 7.98 -27.94
N THR A 93 -10.75 7.54 -28.05
CA THR A 93 -10.09 7.19 -29.33
C THR A 93 -10.75 6.00 -30.04
N TRP A 94 -11.13 4.95 -29.29
CA TRP A 94 -11.85 3.77 -29.80
C TRP A 94 -13.32 4.09 -30.18
N ARG A 95 -13.90 5.16 -29.62
CA ARG A 95 -15.22 5.67 -30.03
C ARG A 95 -15.19 6.44 -31.35
N GLY A 96 -14.01 6.91 -31.77
CA GLY A 96 -13.80 7.67 -33.01
C GLY A 96 -13.67 6.82 -34.28
N ARG A 97 -13.82 5.49 -34.21
CA ARG A 97 -13.89 4.62 -35.38
C ARG A 97 -15.27 3.96 -35.43
N ASP A 98 -16.06 4.34 -36.43
CA ASP A 98 -17.48 4.04 -36.64
C ASP A 98 -17.88 2.56 -36.45
N PHE A 99 -18.15 2.15 -35.21
CA PHE A 99 -18.95 0.96 -34.91
C PHE A 99 -20.06 1.35 -33.94
N LYS A 100 -21.08 2.01 -34.49
CA LYS A 100 -22.29 2.46 -33.78
C LYS A 100 -23.27 1.30 -33.56
N LYS A 101 -23.82 1.25 -32.34
CA LYS A 101 -25.20 0.89 -31.98
C LYS A 101 -25.79 -0.44 -32.51
N SER A 102 -25.25 -1.59 -32.12
CA SER A 102 -26.10 -2.78 -31.96
C SER A 102 -25.80 -3.46 -30.62
N GLU A 103 -26.82 -3.98 -29.94
CA GLU A 103 -26.63 -4.77 -28.71
C GLU A 103 -25.71 -5.97 -28.96
N ILE A 104 -25.77 -6.53 -30.18
CA ILE A 104 -24.90 -7.60 -30.67
C ILE A 104 -23.42 -7.15 -30.74
N GLY A 105 -23.15 -5.91 -31.15
CA GLY A 105 -21.80 -5.34 -31.17
C GLY A 105 -21.24 -5.07 -29.76
N SER A 106 -22.10 -4.75 -28.79
CA SER A 106 -21.68 -4.62 -27.38
C SER A 106 -21.36 -6.00 -26.77
N TRP A 107 -22.20 -7.00 -27.04
CA TRP A 107 -21.96 -8.38 -26.60
C TRP A 107 -20.70 -8.97 -27.25
N LEU A 108 -20.48 -8.75 -28.54
CA LEU A 108 -19.29 -9.20 -29.26
C LEU A 108 -18.02 -8.48 -28.76
N LYS A 109 -18.08 -7.18 -28.45
CA LYS A 109 -16.97 -6.45 -27.81
C LYS A 109 -16.65 -7.00 -26.42
N LEU A 110 -17.67 -7.32 -25.62
CA LEU A 110 -17.48 -7.95 -24.30
C LEU A 110 -16.89 -9.36 -24.43
N LEU A 111 -17.29 -10.11 -25.45
CA LEU A 111 -16.76 -11.45 -25.74
C LEU A 111 -15.30 -11.40 -26.20
N LEU A 112 -14.99 -10.54 -27.17
CA LEU A 112 -13.62 -10.31 -27.65
C LEU A 112 -12.72 -9.80 -26.51
N PHE A 113 -13.26 -8.95 -25.63
CA PHE A 113 -12.57 -8.49 -24.44
C PHE A 113 -12.29 -9.63 -23.45
N ARG A 114 -13.27 -10.50 -23.18
CA ARG A 114 -13.10 -11.68 -22.32
C ARG A 114 -12.07 -12.65 -22.89
N PHE A 115 -12.13 -12.92 -24.19
CA PHE A 115 -11.12 -13.73 -24.89
C PHE A 115 -9.73 -13.09 -24.86
N TRP A 116 -9.65 -11.76 -25.06
CA TRP A 116 -8.41 -11.01 -24.97
C TRP A 116 -7.80 -11.09 -23.57
N CYS A 117 -8.59 -10.98 -22.50
CA CYS A 117 -8.06 -11.09 -21.14
C CYS A 117 -7.52 -12.49 -20.82
N ILE A 118 -8.12 -13.55 -21.36
CA ILE A 118 -7.63 -14.94 -21.20
C ILE A 118 -6.34 -15.13 -22.00
N PHE A 119 -6.30 -14.62 -23.24
CA PHE A 119 -5.09 -14.63 -24.07
C PHE A 119 -3.95 -13.86 -23.37
N ASP A 120 -4.24 -12.65 -22.90
CA ASP A 120 -3.30 -11.78 -22.20
C ASP A 120 -2.79 -12.40 -20.88
N LEU A 121 -3.60 -13.20 -20.17
CA LEU A 121 -3.16 -13.91 -18.96
C LEU A 121 -1.95 -14.82 -19.25
N VAL A 122 -1.97 -15.54 -20.38
CA VAL A 122 -0.91 -16.48 -20.75
C VAL A 122 0.29 -15.76 -21.39
N PHE A 123 0.03 -14.80 -22.28
CA PHE A 123 1.07 -14.18 -23.10
C PHE A 123 1.64 -12.88 -22.52
N SER A 124 1.06 -12.33 -21.45
CA SER A 124 1.49 -11.05 -20.87
C SER A 124 2.98 -10.94 -20.54
N PRO A 125 3.73 -11.97 -20.08
CA PRO A 125 5.16 -11.81 -19.83
C PRO A 125 5.96 -11.62 -21.12
N ILE A 126 5.63 -12.38 -22.16
CA ILE A 126 6.31 -12.32 -23.46
C ILE A 126 5.98 -10.97 -24.12
N LEU A 127 4.71 -10.59 -24.14
CA LEU A 127 4.25 -9.33 -24.71
C LEU A 127 4.85 -8.13 -23.96
N PHE A 128 4.88 -8.16 -22.63
CA PHE A 128 5.51 -7.11 -21.82
C PHE A 128 6.99 -6.95 -22.18
N SER A 129 7.76 -8.03 -22.26
CA SER A 129 9.18 -7.96 -22.65
C SER A 129 9.38 -7.42 -24.07
N VAL A 130 8.60 -7.92 -25.04
CA VAL A 130 8.70 -7.48 -26.45
C VAL A 130 8.36 -6.01 -26.59
N PHE A 131 7.23 -5.55 -26.04
CA PHE A 131 6.82 -4.15 -26.15
C PHE A 131 7.70 -3.21 -25.32
N SER A 132 8.27 -3.66 -24.20
CA SER A 132 9.27 -2.88 -23.46
C SER A 132 10.55 -2.67 -24.27
N LEU A 133 10.99 -3.68 -25.03
CA LEU A 133 12.15 -3.56 -25.93
C LEU A 133 11.85 -2.65 -27.12
N VAL A 134 10.65 -2.74 -27.70
CA VAL A 134 10.20 -1.86 -28.79
C VAL A 134 10.17 -0.41 -28.32
N LYS A 135 9.60 -0.15 -27.13
CA LYS A 135 9.59 1.19 -26.51
C LYS A 135 11.00 1.72 -26.25
N LYS A 136 11.87 0.91 -25.64
CA LYS A 136 13.26 1.31 -25.38
C LYS A 136 14.00 1.66 -26.68
N ARG A 137 13.74 0.92 -27.77
CA ARG A 137 14.34 1.18 -29.08
C ARG A 137 13.76 2.43 -29.76
N SER A 138 12.46 2.70 -29.61
CA SER A 138 11.83 3.91 -30.14
C SER A 138 12.31 5.16 -29.40
N GLU A 139 12.39 5.12 -28.07
CA GLU A 139 12.93 6.21 -27.23
C GLU A 139 14.40 6.50 -27.56
N GLN A 140 15.20 5.46 -27.82
CA GLN A 140 16.59 5.60 -28.24
C GLN A 140 16.73 6.22 -29.64
N CYS A 141 15.73 6.03 -30.52
CA CYS A 141 15.71 6.62 -31.86
C CYS A 141 15.21 8.07 -31.85
N GLU A 142 14.23 8.41 -31.00
CA GLU A 142 13.74 9.78 -30.80
C GLU A 142 14.81 10.69 -30.18
N ARG A 143 15.69 10.15 -29.31
CA ARG A 143 16.81 10.91 -28.74
C ARG A 143 17.83 11.37 -29.80
N SER A 144 17.77 10.86 -31.03
CA SER A 144 18.60 11.27 -32.16
C SER A 144 17.95 12.29 -33.11
N GLN A 145 16.67 12.61 -32.96
CA GLN A 145 15.97 13.60 -33.78
C GLN A 145 15.28 14.64 -32.91
N VAL A 146 15.80 15.87 -32.92
CA VAL A 146 15.11 17.04 -32.37
C VAL A 146 13.89 17.32 -33.25
N ALA A 147 12.70 16.89 -32.83
CA ALA A 147 11.46 17.23 -33.52
C ALA A 147 10.32 17.52 -32.53
N ASN A 148 9.65 18.62 -32.85
CA ASN A 148 8.47 19.27 -32.28
C ASN A 148 7.52 18.39 -31.42
N ARG A 149 7.14 18.89 -30.23
CA ARG A 149 6.54 18.10 -29.13
C ARG A 149 5.01 17.94 -29.15
N ASP A 150 4.27 18.57 -30.05
CA ASP A 150 2.82 18.77 -29.85
C ASP A 150 1.87 17.72 -30.44
N ASP A 151 2.31 16.78 -31.28
CA ASP A 151 1.42 15.74 -31.87
C ASP A 151 2.04 14.33 -31.84
N ARG A 152 2.44 13.85 -30.64
CA ARG A 152 2.88 12.45 -30.49
C ARG A 152 1.70 11.49 -30.58
N HIS A 153 1.59 10.80 -31.72
CA HIS A 153 0.74 9.61 -31.84
C HIS A 153 1.30 8.49 -30.95
N VAL A 154 0.53 8.10 -29.92
CA VAL A 154 0.86 6.98 -29.03
C VAL A 154 1.03 5.69 -29.84
N THR A 155 2.19 5.06 -29.72
CA THR A 155 2.49 3.81 -30.45
C THR A 155 1.69 2.63 -29.88
N VAL A 156 1.51 1.56 -30.67
CA VAL A 156 0.81 0.34 -30.22
C VAL A 156 1.51 -0.30 -29.01
N ALA A 157 2.84 -0.20 -28.94
CA ALA A 157 3.63 -0.71 -27.81
C ALA A 157 3.34 0.07 -26.53
N GLU A 158 3.33 1.40 -26.58
CA GLU A 158 2.98 2.24 -25.44
C GLU A 158 1.54 2.03 -25.00
N MET A 159 0.62 1.89 -25.95
CA MET A 159 -0.79 1.61 -25.68
C MET A 159 -0.96 0.31 -24.88
N TYR A 160 -0.23 -0.74 -25.26
CA TYR A 160 -0.27 -2.02 -24.56
C TYR A 160 0.38 -1.95 -23.17
N LEU A 161 1.48 -1.21 -23.02
CA LEU A 161 2.12 -1.02 -21.70
C LEU A 161 1.21 -0.24 -20.74
N ILE A 162 0.53 0.83 -21.21
CA ILE A 162 -0.46 1.55 -20.40
C ILE A 162 -1.61 0.62 -19.98
N TYR A 163 -2.07 -0.24 -20.90
CA TYR A 163 -3.05 -1.27 -20.59
C TYR A 163 -2.55 -2.24 -19.51
N LEU A 164 -1.29 -2.69 -19.55
CA LEU A 164 -0.72 -3.58 -18.53
C LEU A 164 -0.56 -2.91 -17.15
N GLU A 165 -0.25 -1.62 -17.12
CA GLU A 165 -0.04 -0.83 -15.89
C GLU A 165 -1.34 -0.36 -15.23
N THR A 166 -2.44 -0.35 -15.96
CA THR A 166 -3.75 0.11 -15.45
C THR A 166 -4.28 -0.83 -14.34
N PRO A 167 -4.70 -0.29 -13.17
CA PRO A 167 -5.14 -1.10 -12.02
C PRO A 167 -6.26 -2.09 -12.32
N TYR A 168 -7.28 -1.67 -13.08
CA TYR A 168 -8.39 -2.54 -13.46
C TYR A 168 -7.93 -3.82 -14.19
N PHE A 169 -6.99 -3.70 -15.13
CA PHE A 169 -6.51 -4.84 -15.90
C PHE A 169 -5.64 -5.78 -15.06
N LYS A 170 -4.87 -5.23 -14.11
CA LYS A 170 -4.16 -6.03 -13.10
C LYS A 170 -5.13 -6.86 -12.28
N PHE A 171 -6.24 -6.25 -11.80
CA PHE A 171 -7.29 -6.94 -11.06
C PHE A 171 -7.98 -8.05 -11.86
N VAL A 172 -8.35 -7.78 -13.11
CA VAL A 172 -9.01 -8.78 -13.97
C VAL A 172 -8.08 -9.98 -14.19
N ARG A 173 -6.81 -9.75 -14.52
CA ARG A 173 -5.82 -10.82 -14.69
C ARG A 173 -5.58 -11.60 -13.40
N ASP A 174 -5.50 -10.92 -12.27
CA ASP A 174 -5.30 -11.60 -10.98
C ASP A 174 -6.52 -12.45 -10.58
N THR A 175 -7.73 -11.95 -10.84
CA THR A 175 -8.98 -12.70 -10.64
C THR A 175 -9.03 -13.94 -11.54
N LEU A 176 -8.65 -13.80 -12.82
CA LEU A 176 -8.57 -14.94 -13.75
C LEU A 176 -7.51 -15.95 -13.30
N SER A 177 -6.36 -15.50 -12.79
CA SER A 177 -5.35 -16.37 -12.18
C SER A 177 -5.91 -17.19 -11.01
N TYR A 178 -6.67 -16.55 -10.11
CA TYR A 178 -7.36 -17.23 -9.02
C TYR A 178 -8.40 -18.25 -9.53
N ILE A 179 -9.17 -17.93 -10.58
CA ILE A 179 -10.11 -18.87 -11.20
C ILE A 179 -9.38 -20.10 -11.74
N VAL A 180 -8.26 -19.90 -12.46
CA VAL A 180 -7.43 -21.01 -12.96
C VAL A 180 -6.92 -21.87 -11.81
N LEU A 181 -6.48 -21.26 -10.70
CA LEU A 181 -6.03 -21.99 -9.52
C LEU A 181 -7.14 -22.86 -8.90
N VAL A 182 -8.37 -22.34 -8.83
CA VAL A 182 -9.55 -23.11 -8.38
C VAL A 182 -9.86 -24.25 -9.33
N VAL A 183 -9.81 -24.03 -10.64
CA VAL A 183 -10.03 -25.10 -11.64
C VAL A 183 -8.96 -26.20 -11.51
N LEU A 184 -7.70 -25.85 -11.27
CA LEU A 184 -6.64 -26.83 -11.02
C LEU A 184 -6.90 -27.63 -9.74
N HIS A 185 -7.34 -26.98 -8.66
CA HIS A 185 -7.72 -27.70 -7.43
C HIS A 185 -8.93 -28.60 -7.63
N TYR A 186 -9.93 -28.12 -8.35
CA TYR A 186 -11.10 -28.92 -8.69
C TYR A 186 -10.71 -30.17 -9.48
N ALA A 187 -9.84 -30.04 -10.48
CA ALA A 187 -9.29 -31.18 -11.23
C ALA A 187 -8.49 -32.13 -10.33
N LEU A 188 -7.72 -31.60 -9.36
CA LEU A 188 -7.00 -32.41 -8.38
C LEU A 188 -7.97 -33.17 -7.44
N CYS A 189 -9.04 -32.53 -6.98
CA CYS A 189 -10.07 -33.17 -6.14
C CYS A 189 -10.82 -34.31 -6.85
N LEU A 190 -10.92 -34.26 -8.18
CA LEU A 190 -11.48 -35.34 -8.98
C LEU A 190 -10.48 -36.47 -9.28
N SER A 191 -9.18 -36.19 -9.12
CA SER A 191 -8.11 -37.15 -9.39
C SER A 191 -7.84 -38.03 -8.17
N PRO A 192 -7.51 -39.32 -8.35
CA PRO A 192 -7.13 -40.19 -7.24
C PRO A 192 -5.81 -39.72 -6.62
N SER A 193 -5.71 -39.79 -5.29
CA SER A 193 -4.49 -39.43 -4.57
C SER A 193 -3.41 -40.50 -4.76
N THR A 194 -2.27 -40.11 -5.34
CA THR A 194 -1.09 -40.98 -5.56
C THR A 194 0.07 -40.58 -4.66
N ILE A 195 1.03 -41.48 -4.43
CA ILE A 195 2.27 -41.12 -3.69
C ILE A 195 3.16 -40.23 -4.53
N ALA A 196 3.32 -40.53 -5.82
CA ALA A 196 4.06 -39.68 -6.73
C ALA A 196 3.39 -38.32 -6.88
N LEU A 197 4.20 -37.26 -6.93
CA LEU A 197 3.73 -35.89 -7.19
C LEU A 197 3.16 -35.82 -8.61
N SER A 198 1.89 -35.46 -8.71
CA SER A 198 1.23 -35.29 -10.00
C SER A 198 1.64 -33.98 -10.68
N GLY A 199 1.53 -33.92 -12.01
CA GLY A 199 1.73 -32.67 -12.74
C GLY A 199 0.78 -31.55 -12.31
N LEU A 200 -0.43 -31.90 -11.84
CA LEU A 200 -1.40 -30.96 -11.27
C LEU A 200 -0.89 -30.34 -9.97
N GLU A 201 -0.33 -31.15 -9.07
CA GLU A 201 0.25 -30.67 -7.80
C GLU A 201 1.44 -29.74 -8.04
N LEU A 202 2.29 -30.06 -9.01
CA LEU A 202 3.39 -29.18 -9.41
C LEU A 202 2.88 -27.86 -9.99
N ALA A 203 1.85 -27.89 -10.84
CA ALA A 203 1.24 -26.67 -11.35
C ALA A 203 0.67 -25.81 -10.21
N ILE A 204 -0.09 -26.41 -9.28
CA ILE A 204 -0.64 -25.73 -8.11
C ILE A 204 0.46 -25.14 -7.22
N LEU A 205 1.57 -25.86 -7.04
CA LEU A 205 2.73 -25.39 -6.27
C LEU A 205 3.30 -24.10 -6.87
N VAL A 206 3.46 -24.02 -8.18
CA VAL A 206 3.95 -22.79 -8.84
C VAL A 206 3.01 -21.61 -8.57
N PHE A 207 1.69 -21.82 -8.62
CA PHE A 207 0.72 -20.77 -8.27
C PHE A 207 0.87 -20.31 -6.82
N PHE A 208 0.98 -21.24 -5.88
CA PHE A 208 1.15 -20.89 -4.47
C PHE A 208 2.46 -20.16 -4.18
N ILE A 209 3.57 -20.55 -4.82
CA ILE A 209 4.84 -19.80 -4.74
C ILE A 209 4.63 -18.36 -5.21
N GLY A 210 3.94 -18.17 -6.33
CA GLY A 210 3.61 -16.84 -6.84
C GLY A 210 2.75 -16.04 -5.87
N ARG A 211 1.77 -16.68 -5.21
CA ARG A 211 0.92 -16.05 -4.18
C ARG A 211 1.70 -15.66 -2.94
N TYR A 212 2.60 -16.50 -2.43
CA TYR A 212 3.47 -16.14 -1.30
C TYR A 212 4.33 -14.90 -1.60
N LEU A 213 4.81 -14.73 -2.85
CA LEU A 213 5.55 -13.53 -3.25
C LEU A 213 4.66 -12.27 -3.25
N VAL A 214 3.42 -12.37 -3.73
CA VAL A 214 2.47 -11.25 -3.75
C VAL A 214 2.12 -10.83 -2.32
N GLU A 215 1.71 -11.77 -1.47
CA GLU A 215 1.36 -11.47 -0.08
C GLU A 215 2.58 -10.98 0.73
N GLY A 216 3.75 -11.57 0.48
CA GLY A 216 5.00 -11.12 1.08
C GLY A 216 5.33 -9.68 0.72
N LYS A 217 5.16 -9.31 -0.55
CA LYS A 217 5.33 -7.92 -1.00
C LYS A 217 4.34 -6.98 -0.31
N GLN A 218 3.06 -7.34 -0.25
CA GLN A 218 2.03 -6.52 0.41
C GLN A 218 2.35 -6.28 1.90
N ILE A 219 2.78 -7.32 2.63
CA ILE A 219 3.21 -7.20 4.02
C ILE A 219 4.46 -6.30 4.13
N CYS A 220 5.42 -6.45 3.22
CA CYS A 220 6.62 -5.59 3.16
C CYS A 220 6.27 -4.12 2.91
N ASP A 221 5.35 -3.83 2.00
CA ASP A 221 4.92 -2.47 1.68
C ASP A 221 4.21 -1.82 2.89
N ILE A 222 3.38 -2.56 3.63
CA ILE A 222 2.79 -2.09 4.90
C ILE A 222 3.88 -1.84 5.95
N LEU A 223 4.82 -2.77 6.10
CA LEU A 223 5.95 -2.64 7.04
C LEU A 223 6.79 -1.39 6.74
N GLN A 224 7.08 -1.14 5.46
CA GLN A 224 7.86 0.01 5.02
C GLN A 224 7.11 1.32 5.28
N ARG A 225 5.80 1.39 5.04
CA ARG A 225 4.97 2.55 5.38
C ARG A 225 4.98 2.85 6.88
N ILE A 226 4.88 1.82 7.72
CA ILE A 226 4.97 1.99 9.19
C ILE A 226 6.36 2.49 9.61
N LYS A 227 7.43 1.99 9.00
CA LYS A 227 8.80 2.46 9.25
C LYS A 227 8.98 3.93 8.87
N GLN A 228 8.54 4.33 7.68
CA GLN A 228 8.62 5.72 7.20
C GLN A 228 7.84 6.69 8.09
N ARG A 229 6.65 6.31 8.57
CA ARG A 229 5.89 7.15 9.50
C ARG A 229 6.56 7.30 10.86
N ARG A 230 7.33 6.30 11.29
CA ARG A 230 8.03 6.34 12.57
C ARG A 230 9.25 7.25 12.54
N GLU A 231 9.95 7.37 11.40
CA GLU A 231 11.04 8.34 11.23
C GLU A 231 10.58 9.79 11.44
N LYS A 232 9.26 10.07 11.32
CA LYS A 232 8.64 11.37 11.64
C LYS A 232 8.09 11.48 13.07
N GLY A 233 8.13 10.41 13.88
CA GLY A 233 7.21 10.24 15.02
C GLY A 233 7.82 9.98 16.39
N ASP A 234 8.64 8.93 16.59
CA ASP A 234 9.23 8.62 17.91
C ASP A 234 10.21 7.42 17.89
N VAL A 235 11.24 7.47 18.74
CA VAL A 235 12.35 6.51 18.84
C VAL A 235 12.17 5.57 20.05
N GLY A 236 11.27 4.59 19.97
CA GLY A 236 11.27 3.51 20.98
C GLY A 236 10.20 2.43 20.83
N ALA A 237 10.43 1.40 20.01
CA ALA A 237 9.62 0.18 19.97
C ALA A 237 10.42 -0.98 19.38
N GLN A 238 10.39 -2.12 20.09
CA GLN A 238 11.03 -3.39 19.79
C GLN A 238 10.58 -3.92 18.41
N SER A 239 11.51 -4.46 17.61
CA SER A 239 11.27 -4.97 16.24
C SER A 239 10.10 -5.97 16.13
N LYS A 240 9.85 -6.75 17.19
CA LYS A 240 8.77 -7.73 17.28
C LYS A 240 7.37 -7.10 17.28
N TRP A 241 7.18 -6.01 18.03
CA TRP A 241 5.89 -5.30 18.11
C TRP A 241 5.49 -4.68 16.77
N ILE A 242 6.47 -4.23 15.99
CA ILE A 242 6.25 -3.67 14.66
C ILE A 242 5.70 -4.73 13.71
N ARG A 243 6.32 -5.93 13.71
CA ARG A 243 5.84 -7.06 12.90
C ARG A 243 4.44 -7.50 13.30
N LEU A 244 4.15 -7.58 14.61
CA LEU A 244 2.81 -7.90 15.11
C LEU A 244 1.76 -6.86 14.71
N LYS A 245 2.09 -5.56 14.82
CA LYS A 245 1.21 -4.48 14.38
C LYS A 245 0.95 -4.53 12.88
N THR A 246 1.99 -4.82 12.08
CA THR A 246 1.88 -5.00 10.63
C THR A 246 0.93 -6.16 10.29
N LEU A 247 1.11 -7.30 10.96
CA LEU A 247 0.26 -8.48 10.75
C LEU A 247 -1.19 -8.21 11.20
N SER A 248 -1.38 -7.49 12.30
CA SER A 248 -2.71 -7.09 12.79
C SER A 248 -3.45 -6.22 11.78
N ILE A 249 -2.77 -5.23 11.19
CA ILE A 249 -3.34 -4.38 10.14
C ILE A 249 -3.69 -5.23 8.90
N TYR A 250 -2.81 -6.13 8.48
CA TYR A 250 -3.05 -7.01 7.34
C TYR A 250 -4.26 -7.94 7.57
N LEU A 251 -4.34 -8.59 8.74
CA LEU A 251 -5.40 -9.55 9.11
C LEU A 251 -6.73 -8.90 9.57
N SER A 252 -6.75 -7.57 9.66
CA SER A 252 -7.97 -6.82 9.93
C SER A 252 -8.99 -7.01 8.81
N ASP A 253 -8.53 -7.18 7.57
CA ASP A 253 -9.38 -7.50 6.43
C ASP A 253 -9.75 -8.99 6.40
N CYS A 254 -11.04 -9.28 6.21
CA CYS A 254 -11.57 -10.65 6.18
C CYS A 254 -11.04 -11.48 5.01
N TRP A 255 -10.81 -10.86 3.85
CA TRP A 255 -10.31 -11.54 2.66
C TRP A 255 -8.81 -11.81 2.76
N ASN A 256 -8.02 -10.86 3.27
CA ASN A 256 -6.60 -11.09 3.58
C ASN A 256 -6.43 -12.21 4.61
N ARG A 257 -7.36 -12.31 5.58
CA ARG A 257 -7.38 -13.43 6.53
C ARG A 257 -7.66 -14.76 5.83
N LEU A 258 -8.58 -14.78 4.87
CA LEU A 258 -8.89 -15.99 4.09
C LEU A 258 -7.69 -16.40 3.22
N ASP A 259 -7.00 -15.45 2.58
CA ASP A 259 -5.78 -15.70 1.82
C ASP A 259 -4.67 -16.25 2.72
N PHE A 260 -4.47 -15.66 3.91
CA PHE A 260 -3.51 -16.16 4.90
C PHE A 260 -3.83 -17.59 5.36
N VAL A 261 -5.11 -17.89 5.63
CA VAL A 261 -5.55 -19.24 6.02
C VAL A 261 -5.30 -20.23 4.88
N SER A 262 -5.65 -19.87 3.64
CA SER A 262 -5.40 -20.73 2.47
C SER A 262 -3.90 -21.00 2.27
N LEU A 263 -3.07 -19.96 2.38
CA LEU A 263 -1.62 -20.10 2.29
C LEU A 263 -1.04 -20.94 3.44
N LEU A 264 -1.56 -20.80 4.65
CA LEU A 264 -1.11 -21.61 5.79
C LEU A 264 -1.50 -23.08 5.59
N VAL A 265 -2.75 -23.36 5.20
CA VAL A 265 -3.22 -24.72 4.91
C VAL A 265 -2.40 -25.34 3.79
N TYR A 266 -2.11 -24.60 2.72
CA TYR A 266 -1.28 -25.11 1.63
C TYR A 266 0.16 -25.41 2.07
N LEU A 267 0.73 -24.61 2.98
CA LEU A 267 2.04 -24.93 3.57
C LEU A 267 2.02 -26.27 4.30
N ILE A 268 0.95 -26.54 5.06
CA ILE A 268 0.74 -27.82 5.75
C ILE A 268 0.59 -28.97 4.75
N ILE A 269 -0.16 -28.76 3.66
CA ILE A 269 -0.29 -29.74 2.59
C ILE A 269 1.07 -30.06 1.98
N PHE A 270 1.84 -29.04 1.61
CA PHE A 270 3.14 -29.20 0.98
C PHE A 270 4.12 -29.97 1.87
N THR A 271 4.17 -29.65 3.17
CA THR A 271 5.03 -30.38 4.12
C THR A 271 4.58 -31.83 4.31
N LEU A 272 3.27 -32.07 4.44
CA LEU A 272 2.73 -33.44 4.51
C LEU A 272 3.05 -34.24 3.25
N ARG A 273 2.91 -33.65 2.06
CA ARG A 273 3.23 -34.31 0.78
C ARG A 273 4.72 -34.61 0.66
N LEU A 274 5.59 -33.69 1.07
CA LEU A 274 7.04 -33.92 1.10
C LEU A 274 7.39 -35.10 2.01
N VAL A 275 6.80 -35.18 3.21
CA VAL A 275 7.00 -36.29 4.15
C VAL A 275 6.52 -37.61 3.55
N ILE A 276 5.34 -37.64 2.93
CA ILE A 276 4.77 -38.85 2.30
C ILE A 276 5.68 -39.37 1.19
N VAL A 277 6.19 -38.48 0.33
CA VAL A 277 7.11 -38.85 -0.76
C VAL A 277 8.42 -39.40 -0.21
N VAL A 278 9.01 -38.75 0.80
CA VAL A 278 10.30 -39.18 1.38
C VAL A 278 10.17 -40.51 2.11
N MET A 279 9.09 -40.72 2.87
CA MET A 279 8.89 -41.94 3.66
C MET A 279 8.60 -43.19 2.80
N SER A 280 8.41 -43.05 1.48
CA SER A 280 8.30 -44.15 0.50
C SER A 280 7.42 -45.32 0.97
N GLY A 281 6.21 -45.03 1.47
CA GLY A 281 5.26 -46.03 1.96
C GLY A 281 4.44 -46.70 0.83
N SER A 282 3.58 -47.65 1.18
CA SER A 282 2.57 -48.20 0.25
C SER A 282 1.41 -47.22 0.06
N GLU A 283 0.82 -47.16 -1.14
CA GLU A 283 -0.35 -46.31 -1.41
C GLU A 283 -1.59 -46.76 -0.61
N MET A 284 -1.72 -48.07 -0.40
CA MET A 284 -2.83 -48.65 0.35
C MET A 284 -2.70 -48.40 1.86
N ASN A 285 -3.81 -47.99 2.48
CA ASN A 285 -3.96 -47.73 3.93
C ASN A 285 -3.07 -46.58 4.48
N ASN A 286 -2.67 -45.64 3.63
CA ASN A 286 -1.91 -44.46 4.07
C ASN A 286 -2.85 -43.35 4.58
N ARG A 287 -3.06 -43.30 5.90
CA ARG A 287 -3.88 -42.26 6.55
C ARG A 287 -3.35 -40.83 6.31
N ALA A 288 -2.03 -40.65 6.19
CA ALA A 288 -1.44 -39.34 5.92
C ALA A 288 -1.82 -38.83 4.52
N LEU A 289 -1.92 -39.72 3.54
CA LEU A 289 -2.39 -39.39 2.18
C LEU A 289 -3.86 -38.96 2.18
N ALA A 290 -4.72 -39.62 2.96
CA ALA A 290 -6.11 -39.21 3.13
C ALA A 290 -6.23 -37.84 3.82
N ILE A 291 -5.45 -37.62 4.88
CA ILE A 291 -5.41 -36.33 5.59
C ILE A 291 -4.97 -35.20 4.66
N ALA A 292 -3.97 -35.43 3.81
CA ALA A 292 -3.57 -34.46 2.79
C ALA A 292 -4.72 -34.14 1.81
N GLY A 293 -5.48 -35.14 1.38
CA GLY A 293 -6.69 -34.95 0.56
C GLY A 293 -7.79 -34.13 1.25
N TYR A 294 -8.00 -34.32 2.56
CA TYR A 294 -8.93 -33.51 3.35
C TYR A 294 -8.49 -32.04 3.39
N PHE A 295 -7.20 -31.79 3.59
CA PHE A 295 -6.66 -30.43 3.55
C PHE A 295 -6.77 -29.80 2.16
N TYR A 296 -6.51 -30.54 1.08
CA TYR A 296 -6.75 -30.04 -0.30
C TYR A 296 -8.21 -29.63 -0.50
N SER A 297 -9.15 -30.43 0.02
CA SER A 297 -10.59 -30.13 -0.07
C SER A 297 -10.94 -28.85 0.70
N PHE A 298 -10.44 -28.71 1.94
CA PHE A 298 -10.63 -27.50 2.73
C PHE A 298 -10.00 -26.26 2.07
N ASN A 299 -8.80 -26.40 1.51
CA ASN A 299 -8.14 -25.31 0.80
C ASN A 299 -8.92 -24.89 -0.45
N THR A 300 -9.51 -25.85 -1.16
CA THR A 300 -10.38 -25.60 -2.33
C THR A 300 -11.62 -24.79 -1.93
N LEU A 301 -12.22 -25.09 -0.76
CA LEU A 301 -13.30 -24.28 -0.20
C LEU A 301 -12.84 -22.82 0.04
N CYS A 302 -11.70 -22.62 0.71
CA CYS A 302 -11.17 -21.29 0.95
C CYS A 302 -10.90 -20.51 -0.34
N LEU A 303 -10.26 -21.14 -1.33
CA LEU A 303 -9.98 -20.52 -2.63
C LEU A 303 -11.25 -20.19 -3.40
N THR A 304 -12.25 -21.07 -3.37
CA THR A 304 -13.54 -20.84 -4.03
C THR A 304 -14.24 -19.63 -3.42
N LEU A 305 -14.31 -19.55 -2.08
CA LEU A 305 -14.86 -18.38 -1.38
C LEU A 305 -14.10 -17.10 -1.74
N ARG A 306 -12.76 -17.18 -1.88
CA ARG A 306 -11.93 -16.04 -2.27
C ARG A 306 -12.26 -15.52 -3.67
N VAL A 307 -12.43 -16.40 -4.66
CA VAL A 307 -12.80 -16.01 -6.05
C VAL A 307 -14.11 -15.24 -6.06
N PHE A 308 -15.14 -15.77 -5.39
CA PHE A 308 -16.41 -15.08 -5.28
C PHE A 308 -16.26 -13.75 -4.53
N GLY A 309 -15.43 -13.71 -3.49
CA GLY A 309 -15.10 -12.50 -2.75
C GLY A 309 -14.64 -11.34 -3.62
N TYR A 310 -13.69 -11.58 -4.54
CA TYR A 310 -13.21 -10.54 -5.47
C TYR A 310 -14.32 -10.00 -6.38
N VAL A 311 -15.15 -10.89 -6.92
CA VAL A 311 -16.27 -10.50 -7.80
C VAL A 311 -17.29 -9.65 -7.03
N MET A 312 -17.54 -10.00 -5.77
CA MET A 312 -18.49 -9.30 -4.91
C MET A 312 -17.96 -7.96 -4.40
N GLU A 313 -16.67 -7.87 -4.04
CA GLU A 313 -16.05 -6.65 -3.53
C GLU A 313 -16.05 -5.51 -4.55
N HIS A 314 -15.91 -5.85 -5.83
CA HIS A 314 -15.92 -4.85 -6.90
C HIS A 314 -17.33 -4.33 -7.24
N SER A 315 -18.35 -5.18 -7.13
CA SER A 315 -19.70 -4.84 -7.56
C SER A 315 -20.36 -3.83 -6.63
N ARG A 316 -20.79 -2.68 -7.16
CA ARG A 316 -21.54 -1.66 -6.41
C ARG A 316 -22.89 -2.18 -5.87
N GLN A 317 -23.51 -3.14 -6.55
CA GLN A 317 -24.80 -3.70 -6.15
C GLN A 317 -24.63 -4.78 -5.08
N ILE A 318 -23.61 -5.63 -5.20
CA ILE A 318 -23.43 -6.82 -4.36
C ILE A 318 -22.51 -6.54 -3.16
N GLY A 319 -21.51 -5.68 -3.33
CA GLY A 319 -20.51 -5.37 -2.31
C GLY A 319 -21.09 -4.87 -0.98
N PRO A 320 -21.96 -3.85 -0.98
CA PRO A 320 -22.62 -3.39 0.25
C PRO A 320 -23.44 -4.49 0.93
N ILE A 321 -24.17 -5.31 0.16
CA ILE A 321 -24.98 -6.41 0.69
C ILE A 321 -24.09 -7.44 1.42
N GLN A 322 -22.95 -7.78 0.84
CA GLN A 322 -21.99 -8.71 1.44
C GLN A 322 -21.31 -8.14 2.69
N MET A 323 -20.96 -6.85 2.66
CA MET A 323 -20.44 -6.16 3.83
C MET A 323 -21.46 -6.12 4.97
N ALA A 324 -22.73 -5.88 4.65
CA ALA A 324 -23.81 -5.97 5.61
C ALA A 324 -23.93 -7.39 6.18
N LEU A 325 -23.88 -8.42 5.34
CA LEU A 325 -23.91 -9.82 5.77
C LEU A 325 -22.81 -10.15 6.78
N PHE A 326 -21.56 -9.73 6.55
CA PHE A 326 -20.47 -10.00 7.49
C PHE A 326 -20.63 -9.30 8.84
N SER A 327 -21.12 -8.05 8.83
CA SER A 327 -21.42 -7.34 10.07
C SER A 327 -22.60 -8.00 10.81
N ILE A 328 -23.62 -8.45 10.10
CA ILE A 328 -24.74 -9.19 10.70
C ILE A 328 -24.26 -10.52 11.31
N LEU A 329 -23.40 -11.27 10.62
CA LEU A 329 -22.79 -12.50 11.15
C LEU A 329 -22.02 -12.25 12.46
N ALA A 330 -21.35 -11.10 12.59
CA ALA A 330 -20.66 -10.74 13.82
C ALA A 330 -21.63 -10.51 15.00
N ASP A 331 -22.81 -9.96 14.73
CA ASP A 331 -23.88 -9.72 15.71
C ASP A 331 -24.62 -11.03 16.08
N ILE A 332 -24.78 -11.97 15.14
CA ILE A 332 -25.36 -13.32 15.38
C ILE A 332 -24.58 -14.10 16.44
N ARG A 333 -23.28 -13.84 16.63
CA ARG A 333 -22.43 -14.58 17.59
C ARG A 333 -23.01 -14.62 19.00
N VAL A 334 -23.73 -13.58 19.42
CA VAL A 334 -24.39 -13.54 20.74
C VAL A 334 -25.48 -14.61 20.84
N ILE A 335 -26.32 -14.73 19.80
CA ILE A 335 -27.39 -15.74 19.74
C ILE A 335 -26.81 -17.14 19.55
N PHE A 336 -25.73 -17.28 18.78
CA PHE A 336 -25.04 -18.55 18.61
C PHE A 336 -24.60 -19.16 19.96
N TRP A 337 -24.08 -18.35 20.87
CA TRP A 337 -23.74 -18.81 22.23
C TRP A 337 -24.95 -19.26 23.04
N GLN A 338 -26.13 -18.66 22.82
CA GLN A 338 -27.37 -19.10 23.46
C GLN A 338 -27.82 -20.46 22.92
N PHE A 339 -27.75 -20.69 21.61
CA PHE A 339 -27.99 -22.01 21.01
C PHE A 339 -27.03 -23.06 21.53
N ALA A 340 -25.73 -22.75 21.58
CA ALA A 340 -24.71 -23.65 22.10
C ALA A 340 -24.97 -24.02 23.58
N ALA A 341 -25.34 -23.04 24.41
CA ALA A 341 -25.69 -23.28 25.80
C ALA A 341 -26.95 -24.17 25.95
N ALA A 342 -27.97 -23.94 25.12
CA ALA A 342 -29.17 -24.78 25.10
C ALA A 342 -28.84 -26.22 24.69
N ILE A 343 -28.12 -26.42 23.58
CA ILE A 343 -27.71 -27.76 23.12
C ILE A 343 -26.90 -28.47 24.21
N LEU A 344 -25.97 -27.78 24.85
CA LEU A 344 -25.15 -28.35 25.92
C LEU A 344 -26.01 -28.75 27.14
N ALA A 345 -26.88 -27.86 27.62
CA ALA A 345 -27.71 -28.14 28.80
C ALA A 345 -28.67 -29.32 28.57
N PHE A 346 -29.39 -29.31 27.44
CA PHE A 346 -30.33 -30.38 27.12
C PHE A 346 -29.62 -31.69 26.75
N SER A 347 -28.47 -31.65 26.07
CA SER A 347 -27.71 -32.86 25.76
C SER A 347 -27.23 -33.55 27.03
N ILE A 348 -26.69 -32.82 28.01
CA ILE A 348 -26.24 -33.39 29.29
C ILE A 348 -27.42 -33.98 30.06
N ALA A 349 -28.55 -33.26 30.13
CA ALA A 349 -29.74 -33.74 30.84
C ALA A 349 -30.29 -35.04 30.22
N ILE A 350 -30.50 -35.07 28.91
CA ILE A 350 -31.00 -36.26 28.19
C ILE A 350 -29.99 -37.41 28.28
N THR A 351 -28.68 -37.13 28.19
CA THR A 351 -27.63 -38.14 28.37
C THR A 351 -27.74 -38.77 29.75
N LYS A 352 -27.97 -37.97 30.81
CA LYS A 352 -28.10 -38.51 32.16
C LYS A 352 -29.32 -39.42 32.32
N VAL A 353 -30.44 -39.12 31.65
CA VAL A 353 -31.64 -39.96 31.65
C VAL A 353 -31.33 -41.35 31.05
N TYR A 354 -30.73 -41.39 29.85
CA TYR A 354 -30.37 -42.67 29.23
C TYR A 354 -29.23 -43.41 29.95
N MET A 355 -28.26 -42.68 30.52
CA MET A 355 -27.21 -43.27 31.34
C MET A 355 -27.76 -43.93 32.60
N ALA A 356 -28.76 -43.32 33.24
CA ALA A 356 -29.40 -43.89 34.42
C ALA A 356 -30.12 -45.21 34.07
N GLU A 357 -30.86 -45.25 32.96
CA GLU A 357 -31.48 -46.47 32.45
C GLU A 357 -30.43 -47.55 32.13
N LYS A 358 -29.41 -47.23 31.33
CA LYS A 358 -28.39 -48.21 30.94
C LYS A 358 -27.58 -48.74 32.13
N SER A 359 -27.33 -47.90 33.13
CA SER A 359 -26.73 -48.33 34.41
C SER A 359 -27.65 -49.28 35.17
N PHE A 360 -28.97 -49.01 35.17
CA PHE A 360 -29.95 -49.86 35.83
C PHE A 360 -30.08 -51.24 35.16
N ILE A 361 -30.03 -51.29 33.83
CA ILE A 361 -30.10 -52.53 33.04
C ILE A 361 -28.74 -53.28 33.02
N ALA A 362 -27.69 -52.75 33.67
CA ALA A 362 -26.32 -53.24 33.61
C ALA A 362 -25.77 -53.38 32.18
N ASN A 363 -26.26 -52.54 31.26
CA ASN A 363 -25.82 -52.49 29.87
C ASN A 363 -24.70 -51.43 29.74
N GLY A 364 -23.45 -51.88 29.77
CA GLY A 364 -22.28 -51.01 29.72
C GLY A 364 -22.12 -50.36 28.34
N SER A 365 -22.56 -49.10 28.21
CA SER A 365 -22.31 -48.27 27.04
C SER A 365 -21.42 -47.08 27.41
N ASP A 366 -20.53 -46.68 26.51
CA ASP A 366 -19.72 -45.47 26.73
C ASP A 366 -20.63 -44.22 26.78
N GLY A 367 -20.54 -43.48 27.88
CA GLY A 367 -21.30 -42.25 28.07
C GLY A 367 -20.92 -41.17 27.06
N ASN A 368 -19.68 -41.16 26.58
CA ASN A 368 -19.22 -40.21 25.57
C ASN A 368 -19.92 -40.46 24.22
N ASP A 369 -20.03 -41.72 23.79
CA ASP A 369 -20.66 -42.07 22.52
C ASP A 369 -22.14 -41.64 22.51
N ILE A 370 -22.84 -41.84 23.63
CA ILE A 370 -24.25 -41.46 23.76
C ILE A 370 -24.41 -39.95 23.80
N TRP A 371 -23.53 -39.24 24.50
CA TRP A 371 -23.55 -37.78 24.51
C TRP A 371 -23.34 -37.18 23.11
N TRP A 372 -22.37 -37.71 22.34
CA TRP A 372 -22.14 -37.28 20.96
C TRP A 372 -23.33 -37.57 20.04
N THR A 373 -23.98 -38.72 20.21
CA THR A 373 -25.18 -39.09 19.47
C THR A 373 -26.33 -38.12 19.75
N ILE A 374 -26.55 -37.79 21.03
CA ILE A 374 -27.59 -36.85 21.46
C ILE A 374 -27.30 -35.43 20.96
N ILE A 375 -26.06 -34.94 21.08
CA ILE A 375 -25.67 -33.63 20.54
C ILE A 375 -25.96 -33.55 19.05
N THR A 376 -25.53 -34.57 18.30
CA THR A 376 -25.74 -34.66 16.85
C THR A 376 -27.22 -34.60 16.53
N HIS A 377 -28.05 -35.37 17.25
CA HIS A 377 -29.50 -35.35 17.09
C HIS A 377 -30.13 -33.97 17.40
N LEU A 378 -29.74 -33.31 18.48
CA LEU A 378 -30.23 -31.97 18.84
C LEU A 378 -29.83 -30.91 17.80
N VAL A 379 -28.62 -31.00 17.24
CA VAL A 379 -28.16 -30.09 16.17
C VAL A 379 -28.98 -30.30 14.89
N TRP A 380 -29.19 -31.55 14.45
CA TRP A 380 -30.03 -31.82 13.27
C TRP A 380 -31.49 -31.44 13.48
N THR A 381 -31.99 -31.55 14.72
CA THR A 381 -33.34 -31.08 15.09
C THR A 381 -33.48 -29.57 14.88
N LEU A 382 -32.47 -28.75 15.25
CA LEU A 382 -32.51 -27.30 15.01
C LEU A 382 -32.58 -26.94 13.52
N LEU A 383 -32.03 -27.80 12.66
CA LEU A 383 -32.06 -27.64 11.21
C LEU A 383 -33.32 -28.23 10.55
N GLY A 384 -34.22 -28.85 11.34
CA GLY A 384 -35.43 -29.50 10.84
C GLY A 384 -35.18 -30.81 10.09
N ALA A 385 -34.00 -31.43 10.26
CA ALA A 385 -33.57 -32.63 9.52
C ALA A 385 -33.55 -33.92 10.37
N SER A 386 -34.11 -33.90 11.59
CA SER A 386 -34.19 -35.10 12.42
C SER A 386 -35.31 -36.03 11.92
N GLU A 387 -34.97 -37.24 11.48
CA GLU A 387 -35.94 -38.32 11.27
C GLU A 387 -36.57 -38.69 12.61
N GLU A 388 -37.90 -38.79 12.65
CA GLU A 388 -38.64 -39.20 13.84
C GLU A 388 -38.23 -40.61 14.27
N THR A 389 -37.34 -40.74 15.25
CA THR A 389 -37.24 -41.88 16.19
C THR A 389 -36.17 -41.58 17.24
N GLU A 390 -36.35 -42.15 18.42
CA GLU A 390 -35.53 -41.91 19.60
C GLU A 390 -34.02 -41.98 19.30
N PRO A 391 -33.21 -41.00 19.75
CA PRO A 391 -31.78 -40.94 19.43
C PRO A 391 -30.99 -42.11 20.03
N VAL A 392 -31.58 -42.79 21.02
CA VAL A 392 -31.00 -43.94 21.72
C VAL A 392 -32.11 -44.96 21.90
N THR A 393 -31.83 -46.22 21.60
CA THR A 393 -32.76 -47.33 21.87
C THR A 393 -32.94 -47.48 23.39
N SER A 394 -34.15 -47.25 23.88
CA SER A 394 -34.55 -47.43 25.28
C SER A 394 -35.69 -48.42 25.42
N VAL A 395 -35.70 -49.15 26.54
CA VAL A 395 -36.72 -50.15 26.89
C VAL A 395 -37.55 -49.66 28.08
N ASP A 396 -37.02 -48.72 28.87
CA ASP A 396 -37.69 -48.16 30.03
C ASP A 396 -38.69 -47.04 29.67
N VAL A 397 -39.97 -47.21 30.03
CA VAL A 397 -41.05 -46.26 29.69
C VAL A 397 -40.86 -44.89 30.38
N PRO A 398 -40.49 -44.80 31.67
CA PRO A 398 -40.16 -43.53 32.32
C PRO A 398 -39.00 -42.76 31.66
N SER A 399 -37.90 -43.43 31.32
CA SER A 399 -36.75 -42.78 30.67
C SER A 399 -37.13 -42.19 29.32
N VAL A 400 -37.84 -42.95 28.48
CA VAL A 400 -38.39 -42.52 27.19
C VAL A 400 -39.27 -41.28 27.36
N THR A 401 -40.20 -41.34 28.32
CA THR A 401 -41.17 -40.26 28.53
C THR A 401 -40.48 -38.98 28.97
N LEU A 402 -39.51 -39.08 29.90
CA LEU A 402 -38.74 -37.94 30.39
C LEU A 402 -37.82 -37.37 29.29
N ALA A 403 -37.17 -38.22 28.50
CA ALA A 403 -36.33 -37.78 27.38
C ALA A 403 -37.16 -37.07 26.30
N ARG A 404 -38.35 -37.59 25.97
CA ARG A 404 -39.30 -36.94 25.04
C ARG A 404 -39.79 -35.59 25.58
N LEU A 405 -40.06 -35.47 26.88
CA LEU A 405 -40.45 -34.21 27.50
C LEU A 405 -39.32 -33.17 27.43
N LEU A 406 -38.08 -33.55 27.76
CA LEU A 406 -36.89 -32.69 27.66
C LEU A 406 -36.63 -32.27 26.21
N TYR A 407 -36.80 -33.20 25.27
CA TYR A 407 -36.68 -32.93 23.84
C TYR A 407 -37.77 -31.97 23.33
N ALA A 408 -39.03 -32.18 23.72
CA ALA A 408 -40.13 -31.27 23.37
C ALA A 408 -39.89 -29.87 23.94
N THR A 409 -39.37 -29.79 25.17
CA THR A 409 -38.98 -28.52 25.79
C THR A 409 -37.85 -27.85 25.00
N PHE A 410 -36.82 -28.60 24.62
CA PHE A 410 -35.75 -28.12 23.74
C PHE A 410 -36.31 -27.60 22.41
N HIS A 411 -37.29 -28.27 21.80
CA HIS A 411 -37.90 -27.83 20.55
C HIS A 411 -38.62 -26.47 20.70
N ILE A 412 -39.37 -26.29 21.79
CA ILE A 412 -40.02 -25.00 22.11
C ILE A 412 -38.97 -23.90 22.32
N PHE A 413 -37.94 -24.15 23.13
CA PHE A 413 -36.92 -23.14 23.40
C PHE A 413 -36.01 -22.84 22.19
N GLY A 414 -35.43 -23.89 21.59
CA GLY A 414 -34.48 -23.77 20.49
C GLY A 414 -35.13 -23.37 19.18
N VAL A 415 -36.11 -24.13 18.71
CA VAL A 415 -36.72 -23.92 17.39
C VAL A 415 -37.75 -22.80 17.45
N ILE A 416 -38.70 -22.82 18.38
CA ILE A 416 -39.79 -21.84 18.38
C ILE A 416 -39.32 -20.48 18.92
N LEU A 417 -38.64 -20.43 20.07
CA LEU A 417 -38.27 -19.15 20.68
C LEU A 417 -36.99 -18.57 20.09
N LEU A 418 -35.86 -19.28 20.18
CA LEU A 418 -34.55 -18.74 19.77
C LEU A 418 -34.45 -18.49 18.27
N PHE A 419 -35.05 -19.33 17.41
CA PHE A 419 -35.04 -19.10 15.96
C PHE A 419 -35.88 -17.89 15.56
N ASN A 420 -37.06 -17.71 16.15
CA ASN A 420 -37.90 -16.53 15.90
C ASN A 420 -37.23 -15.24 16.39
N MET A 421 -36.55 -15.30 17.54
CA MET A 421 -35.72 -14.20 18.03
C MET A 421 -34.52 -13.92 17.10
N LEU A 422 -33.89 -14.95 16.54
CA LEU A 422 -32.82 -14.81 15.55
C LEU A 422 -33.32 -14.06 14.31
N ILE A 423 -34.47 -14.46 13.74
CA ILE A 423 -35.06 -13.79 12.57
C ILE A 423 -35.36 -12.31 12.89
N ALA A 424 -35.96 -12.04 14.06
CA ALA A 424 -36.27 -10.67 14.47
C ALA A 424 -35.02 -9.80 14.62
N LEU A 425 -33.97 -10.32 15.26
CA LEU A 425 -32.69 -9.63 15.41
C LEU A 425 -32.05 -9.39 14.03
N LEU A 426 -32.01 -10.41 13.17
CA LEU A 426 -31.47 -10.31 11.82
C LEU A 426 -32.15 -9.21 11.01
N SER A 427 -33.48 -9.11 11.08
CA SER A 427 -34.24 -8.08 10.36
C SER A 427 -33.88 -6.67 10.82
N ASN A 428 -33.81 -6.43 12.13
CA ASN A 428 -33.47 -5.11 12.68
C ASN A 428 -31.99 -4.76 12.41
N THR A 429 -31.08 -5.71 12.62
CA THR A 429 -29.65 -5.52 12.35
C THR A 429 -29.40 -5.29 10.86
N TYR A 430 -30.09 -6.00 9.96
CA TYR A 430 -29.93 -5.82 8.51
C TYR A 430 -30.24 -4.38 8.08
N GLN A 431 -31.37 -3.83 8.53
CA GLN A 431 -31.76 -2.44 8.21
C GLN A 431 -30.72 -1.43 8.71
N ARG A 432 -30.26 -1.58 9.95
CA ARG A 432 -29.23 -0.70 10.54
C ARG A 432 -27.89 -0.79 9.81
N THR A 433 -27.50 -2.00 9.41
CA THR A 433 -26.18 -2.25 8.82
C THR A 433 -26.14 -1.87 7.34
N GLN A 434 -27.25 -1.96 6.61
CA GLN A 434 -27.31 -1.66 5.18
C GLN A 434 -26.83 -0.23 4.87
N ASP A 435 -27.26 0.78 5.64
CA ASP A 435 -26.86 2.18 5.40
C ASP A 435 -25.37 2.45 5.68
N ASN A 436 -24.79 1.74 6.66
CA ASN A 436 -23.37 1.84 6.97
C ASN A 436 -22.51 1.04 5.98
N SER A 437 -23.03 -0.07 5.46
CA SER A 437 -22.31 -0.98 4.56
C SER A 437 -21.88 -0.30 3.26
N LEU A 438 -22.65 0.66 2.73
CA LEU A 438 -22.27 1.41 1.53
C LEU A 438 -21.01 2.26 1.77
N LYS A 439 -20.92 2.88 2.95
CA LYS A 439 -19.78 3.71 3.35
C LYS A 439 -18.54 2.85 3.62
N GLU A 440 -18.72 1.66 4.18
CA GLU A 440 -17.61 0.72 4.38
C GLU A 440 -17.14 0.13 3.05
N TRP A 441 -18.07 -0.18 2.16
CA TRP A 441 -17.76 -0.65 0.81
C TRP A 441 -16.98 0.40 0.01
N SER A 442 -17.31 1.69 0.11
CA SER A 442 -16.60 2.73 -0.63
C SER A 442 -15.13 2.87 -0.21
N ILE A 443 -14.83 2.76 1.09
CA ILE A 443 -13.44 2.69 1.58
C ILE A 443 -12.76 1.42 1.10
N LYS A 444 -13.39 0.25 1.26
CA LYS A 444 -12.79 -1.01 0.81
C LYS A 444 -12.44 -0.98 -0.67
N ARG A 445 -13.35 -0.46 -1.49
CA ARG A 445 -13.10 -0.22 -2.90
C ARG A 445 -11.89 0.69 -3.12
N ALA A 446 -11.75 1.77 -2.35
CA ALA A 446 -10.59 2.65 -2.44
C ALA A 446 -9.28 1.94 -2.08
N THR A 447 -9.29 1.13 -1.01
CA THR A 447 -8.16 0.29 -0.61
C THR A 447 -7.78 -0.71 -1.70
N VAL A 448 -8.74 -1.35 -2.36
CA VAL A 448 -8.51 -2.25 -3.50
C VAL A 448 -7.84 -1.50 -4.65
N ILE A 449 -8.37 -0.33 -5.02
CA ILE A 449 -7.80 0.50 -6.11
C ILE A 449 -6.34 0.84 -5.82
N GLN A 450 -6.03 1.32 -4.60
CA GLN A 450 -4.66 1.64 -4.20
C GLN A 450 -3.74 0.41 -4.15
N THR A 451 -4.27 -0.73 -3.70
CA THR A 451 -3.50 -1.98 -3.66
C THR A 451 -3.08 -2.40 -5.07
N TYR A 452 -4.00 -2.38 -6.03
CA TYR A 452 -3.71 -2.74 -7.42
C TYR A 452 -2.89 -1.69 -8.18
N ASP A 453 -2.91 -0.43 -7.74
CA ASP A 453 -2.01 0.61 -8.25
C ASP A 453 -0.54 0.22 -7.99
N GLY A 454 -0.23 -0.19 -6.76
CA GLY A 454 1.09 -0.66 -6.34
C GLY A 454 1.50 -2.07 -6.83
N TYR A 455 0.57 -2.84 -7.40
CA TYR A 455 0.86 -4.19 -7.91
C TYR A 455 1.66 -4.16 -9.21
N GLY A 456 2.46 -5.22 -9.41
CA GLY A 456 3.17 -5.43 -10.67
C GLY A 456 2.21 -5.75 -11.82
N PRO A 457 2.62 -5.52 -13.08
CA PRO A 457 1.75 -5.75 -14.24
C PRO A 457 1.48 -7.24 -14.50
N ILE A 458 2.36 -8.14 -14.05
CA ILE A 458 2.32 -9.57 -14.35
C ILE A 458 1.62 -10.35 -13.22
N PRO A 459 0.57 -11.15 -13.51
CA PRO A 459 -0.18 -11.92 -12.52
C PRO A 459 0.55 -13.21 -12.10
N VAL A 460 0.08 -13.83 -11.02
CA VAL A 460 0.47 -15.19 -10.62
C VAL A 460 0.07 -16.20 -11.71
N PRO A 461 0.87 -17.24 -12.02
CA PRO A 461 2.19 -17.60 -11.46
C PRO A 461 3.38 -16.90 -12.14
N LEU A 462 3.14 -16.18 -13.24
CA LEU A 462 4.18 -15.63 -14.10
C LEU A 462 4.96 -14.50 -13.43
N ASN A 463 4.45 -13.96 -12.33
CA ASN A 463 5.10 -12.99 -11.45
C ASN A 463 6.46 -13.47 -10.91
N ILE A 464 6.65 -14.79 -10.75
CA ILE A 464 7.93 -15.36 -10.28
C ILE A 464 9.04 -15.04 -11.28
N ILE A 465 8.80 -15.31 -12.57
CA ILE A 465 9.76 -15.09 -13.66
C ILE A 465 10.08 -13.59 -13.76
N TYR A 466 9.04 -12.75 -13.73
CA TYR A 466 9.21 -11.30 -13.76
C TYR A 466 10.06 -10.79 -12.59
N SER A 467 9.80 -11.27 -11.38
CA SER A 467 10.55 -10.89 -10.18
C SER A 467 12.01 -11.31 -10.26
N PHE A 468 12.28 -12.52 -10.77
CA PHE A 468 13.63 -13.04 -10.99
C PHE A 468 14.40 -12.24 -12.04
N LEU A 469 13.78 -11.96 -13.19
CA LEU A 469 14.37 -11.12 -14.25
C LEU A 469 14.69 -9.71 -13.74
N LYS A 470 13.79 -9.11 -12.95
CA LYS A 470 14.02 -7.80 -12.34
C LYS A 470 15.20 -7.80 -11.37
N LEU A 471 15.38 -8.87 -10.59
CA LEU A 471 16.53 -9.02 -9.70
C LEU A 471 17.84 -9.14 -10.47
N LEU A 472 17.86 -9.89 -11.58
CA LEU A 472 19.03 -10.01 -12.44
C LEU A 472 19.42 -8.68 -13.09
N VAL A 473 18.45 -7.91 -13.58
CA VAL A 473 18.70 -6.59 -14.18
C VAL A 473 19.15 -5.58 -13.11
N ARG A 474 18.54 -5.60 -11.92
CA ARG A 474 18.93 -4.72 -10.81
C ARG A 474 20.29 -5.07 -10.19
N GLY A 475 20.70 -6.34 -10.30
CA GLY A 475 22.07 -6.78 -10.02
C GLY A 475 23.07 -6.11 -10.95
N LYS A 476 22.76 -6.05 -12.26
CA LYS A 476 23.59 -5.33 -13.25
C LYS A 476 23.56 -3.81 -13.08
N GLU A 477 22.41 -3.19 -12.79
CA GLU A 477 22.32 -1.72 -12.61
C GLU A 477 23.06 -1.20 -11.37
N LYS A 478 23.14 -2.01 -10.30
CA LYS A 478 23.87 -1.64 -9.07
C LYS A 478 25.39 -1.70 -9.24
N GLU A 479 25.90 -2.56 -10.13
CA GLU A 479 27.32 -2.60 -10.51
C GLU A 479 27.70 -1.47 -11.49
N THR A 480 26.74 -0.86 -12.20
CA THR A 480 27.01 0.10 -13.29
C THR A 480 26.69 1.57 -12.97
N ALA A 481 26.42 1.94 -11.71
CA ALA A 481 26.11 3.34 -11.38
C ALA A 481 27.33 4.27 -11.50
N TRP A 482 28.54 3.72 -11.37
CA TRP A 482 29.81 4.42 -11.46
C TRP A 482 30.56 3.92 -12.69
N ALA A 483 31.10 4.85 -13.48
CA ALA A 483 31.82 4.50 -14.71
C ALA A 483 33.32 4.28 -14.47
N ASP A 484 33.87 4.92 -13.45
CA ASP A 484 35.27 4.83 -13.08
C ASP A 484 35.39 5.02 -11.56
N VAL A 485 35.97 4.05 -10.87
CA VAL A 485 36.11 4.01 -9.40
C VAL A 485 37.52 3.54 -9.11
N ASP A 486 38.27 4.35 -8.37
CA ASP A 486 39.59 3.95 -7.94
C ASP A 486 39.53 2.80 -6.91
N GLU A 487 40.53 1.91 -6.91
CA GLU A 487 40.60 0.71 -6.06
C GLU A 487 40.46 1.02 -4.56
N GLY A 488 40.81 2.23 -4.12
CA GLY A 488 40.65 2.67 -2.73
C GLY A 488 39.22 3.05 -2.30
N VAL A 489 38.25 3.11 -3.21
CA VAL A 489 36.86 3.50 -2.89
C VAL A 489 35.91 2.30 -2.93
N ARG A 490 35.33 1.98 -1.77
CA ARG A 490 34.28 0.97 -1.62
C ARG A 490 32.89 1.60 -1.77
N ILE A 491 32.01 0.92 -2.51
CA ILE A 491 30.65 1.41 -2.82
C ILE A 491 29.60 0.47 -2.25
N GLU A 492 28.73 0.99 -1.39
CA GLU A 492 27.58 0.27 -0.81
C GLU A 492 26.28 1.04 -1.08
N GLY A 493 25.77 0.91 -2.31
CA GLY A 493 24.56 1.62 -2.75
C GLY A 493 24.82 3.11 -2.97
N LEU A 494 24.37 3.96 -2.06
CA LEU A 494 24.63 5.41 -2.08
C LEU A 494 25.79 5.82 -1.17
N LEU A 495 26.30 4.89 -0.36
CA LEU A 495 27.42 5.11 0.54
C LEU A 495 28.73 4.84 -0.21
N LEU A 496 29.61 5.83 -0.21
CA LEU A 496 30.99 5.69 -0.65
C LEU A 496 31.90 5.83 0.56
N THR A 497 32.80 4.86 0.73
CA THR A 497 33.78 4.83 1.82
C THR A 497 35.16 4.59 1.22
N CYS A 498 36.14 5.40 1.61
CA CYS A 498 37.53 5.21 1.18
C CYS A 498 38.28 4.39 2.23
N GLU A 499 38.78 3.22 1.82
CA GLU A 499 39.54 2.27 2.64
C GLU A 499 40.79 1.85 1.85
N CYS A 500 41.90 2.59 2.00
CA CYS A 500 43.16 2.29 1.32
C CYS A 500 44.16 1.62 2.28
N MET A 501 44.39 0.32 2.11
CA MET A 501 45.37 -0.42 2.93
C MET A 501 46.84 -0.22 2.49
N SER A 502 47.09 0.34 1.31
CA SER A 502 48.42 0.38 0.66
C SER A 502 48.99 1.78 0.42
N CYS A 503 48.34 2.82 0.96
CA CYS A 503 48.75 4.21 0.77
C CYS A 503 49.98 4.54 1.63
N GLN A 504 51.18 4.42 1.05
CA GLN A 504 52.45 4.76 1.71
C GLN A 504 52.83 6.24 1.55
N ASP A 505 52.23 6.95 0.59
CA ASP A 505 52.51 8.36 0.28
C ASP A 505 51.42 9.31 0.80
N ASP A 506 51.86 10.44 1.36
CA ASP A 506 51.03 11.38 2.11
C ASP A 506 49.99 12.16 1.29
N GLU A 507 50.04 12.11 -0.04
CA GLU A 507 49.19 12.89 -0.96
C GLU A 507 48.21 12.04 -1.81
N THR A 508 48.02 10.77 -1.48
CA THR A 508 47.16 9.87 -2.27
C THR A 508 45.66 10.11 -2.01
N CYS A 509 44.91 10.40 -3.09
CA CYS A 509 43.45 10.55 -3.05
C CYS A 509 42.77 9.54 -3.99
N HIS A 510 41.60 9.07 -3.59
CA HIS A 510 40.83 8.07 -4.34
C HIS A 510 39.47 8.65 -4.71
N GLY A 511 39.15 8.57 -5.99
CA GLY A 511 37.95 9.15 -6.55
C GLY A 511 37.00 8.14 -7.18
N ALA A 512 35.76 8.55 -7.30
CA ALA A 512 34.72 7.84 -8.02
C ALA A 512 33.98 8.84 -8.92
N ARG A 513 33.85 8.47 -10.20
CA ARG A 513 33.10 9.23 -11.21
C ARG A 513 31.81 8.51 -11.54
N HIS A 514 30.71 9.25 -11.42
CA HIS A 514 29.38 8.71 -11.66
C HIS A 514 29.19 8.38 -13.16
N GLY A 515 28.50 7.28 -13.46
CA GLY A 515 28.34 6.79 -14.84
C GLY A 515 27.30 7.52 -15.69
N LYS A 516 26.51 8.41 -15.08
CA LYS A 516 25.60 9.33 -15.78
C LYS A 516 26.14 10.75 -15.68
N SER A 517 26.20 11.44 -16.83
CA SER A 517 26.52 12.87 -16.91
C SER A 517 25.38 13.74 -16.36
N PHE A 518 25.71 14.97 -15.99
CA PHE A 518 24.72 16.01 -15.75
C PHE A 518 23.88 16.27 -17.00
N SER A 519 22.62 16.63 -16.80
CA SER A 519 21.69 17.03 -17.88
C SER A 519 20.68 18.06 -17.36
N SER A 520 19.90 18.66 -18.26
CA SER A 520 18.84 19.60 -17.87
C SER A 520 17.76 18.98 -16.96
N GLU A 521 17.54 17.67 -17.04
CA GLU A 521 16.58 16.92 -16.19
C GLU A 521 17.17 16.58 -14.82
N VAL A 522 18.48 16.32 -14.77
CA VAL A 522 19.22 15.90 -13.57
C VAL A 522 20.47 16.78 -13.36
N PRO A 523 20.29 18.08 -13.06
CA PRO A 523 21.41 19.02 -13.01
C PRO A 523 22.16 19.03 -11.67
N HIS A 524 21.67 18.29 -10.66
CA HIS A 524 22.16 18.38 -9.29
C HIS A 524 22.85 17.09 -8.83
N PHE A 525 24.00 17.24 -8.18
CA PHE A 525 24.72 16.18 -7.46
C PHE A 525 24.88 16.58 -5.99
N GLU A 526 24.29 15.80 -5.09
CA GLU A 526 24.25 16.05 -3.66
C GLU A 526 25.11 15.04 -2.90
N VAL A 527 25.90 15.53 -1.95
CA VAL A 527 26.84 14.77 -1.14
C VAL A 527 26.66 15.14 0.32
N ALA A 528 26.39 14.16 1.18
CA ALA A 528 26.31 14.32 2.63
C ALA A 528 27.51 13.66 3.30
N ILE A 529 28.25 14.42 4.10
CA ILE A 529 29.48 13.94 4.75
C ILE A 529 29.10 13.13 5.99
N LEU A 530 29.48 11.85 6.05
CA LEU A 530 29.24 10.99 7.20
C LEU A 530 30.46 10.90 8.12
N GLU A 531 31.65 10.77 7.54
CA GLU A 531 32.93 10.77 8.25
C GLU A 531 33.95 11.49 7.38
N THR A 532 34.84 12.27 7.99
CA THR A 532 35.83 13.09 7.28
C THR A 532 37.24 12.48 7.27
N GLY A 533 37.45 11.29 7.83
CA GLY A 533 38.79 10.74 8.05
C GLY A 533 39.70 11.65 8.89
N GLU A 534 40.97 11.29 8.98
CA GLU A 534 41.96 12.06 9.74
C GLU A 534 42.43 13.31 8.98
N LYS A 535 42.66 13.18 7.66
CA LYS A 535 43.17 14.26 6.79
C LYS A 535 42.10 15.27 6.36
N ARG A 536 40.81 14.91 6.39
CA ARG A 536 39.66 15.76 5.98
C ARG A 536 39.67 16.22 4.53
N TRP A 537 40.48 15.57 3.71
CA TRP A 537 40.62 15.85 2.29
C TRP A 537 39.48 15.17 1.53
N LEU A 538 38.54 15.98 1.09
CA LEU A 538 37.37 15.58 0.31
C LEU A 538 37.04 16.70 -0.68
N ALA A 539 36.81 16.34 -1.93
CA ALA A 539 36.46 17.27 -2.98
C ALA A 539 35.28 16.75 -3.80
N VAL A 540 34.30 17.63 -4.05
CA VAL A 540 33.09 17.33 -4.83
C VAL A 540 33.07 18.24 -6.05
N GLY A 541 32.90 17.67 -7.24
CA GLY A 541 33.07 18.45 -8.45
C GLY A 541 32.44 17.87 -9.71
N VAL A 542 32.68 18.60 -10.79
CA VAL A 542 32.32 18.26 -12.17
C VAL A 542 33.60 18.00 -12.94
N VAL A 543 33.64 16.88 -13.66
CA VAL A 543 34.81 16.48 -14.44
C VAL A 543 34.40 16.06 -15.85
N THR A 544 35.33 16.12 -16.79
CA THR A 544 35.19 15.54 -18.13
C THR A 544 35.46 14.03 -18.12
N GLU A 545 35.07 13.32 -19.19
CA GLU A 545 35.23 11.86 -19.31
C GLU A 545 36.69 11.38 -19.23
N GLU A 546 37.64 12.21 -19.66
CA GLU A 546 39.08 11.89 -19.66
C GLU A 546 39.74 12.15 -18.29
N TYR A 547 39.01 12.72 -17.32
CA TYR A 547 39.57 13.09 -16.02
C TYR A 547 39.84 11.87 -15.15
N SER A 548 41.07 11.77 -14.64
CA SER A 548 41.52 10.67 -13.78
C SER A 548 40.93 10.77 -12.37
N THR A 549 40.36 9.67 -11.87
CA THR A 549 39.83 9.52 -10.50
C THR A 549 40.93 9.48 -9.42
N LYS A 550 42.21 9.40 -9.80
CA LYS A 550 43.38 9.45 -8.89
C LYS A 550 43.77 10.87 -8.48
N CYS A 551 43.00 11.87 -8.90
CA CYS A 551 43.22 13.27 -8.56
C CYS A 551 41.93 13.90 -8.04
N MET A 552 42.04 14.91 -7.19
CA MET A 552 40.88 15.66 -6.75
C MET A 552 40.29 16.50 -7.90
N PRO A 553 38.96 16.65 -8.00
CA PRO A 553 38.34 17.52 -9.00
C PRO A 553 38.90 18.95 -8.90
N GLY A 554 39.33 19.51 -10.03
CA GLY A 554 39.88 20.88 -10.13
C GLY A 554 41.40 20.96 -10.21
N TRP A 555 42.15 19.92 -9.79
CA TRP A 555 43.63 19.94 -9.85
C TRP A 555 44.23 19.80 -11.25
N LYS A 556 43.46 19.26 -12.21
CA LYS A 556 43.85 19.15 -13.62
C LYS A 556 42.81 19.82 -14.52
N ASN A 557 43.19 20.03 -15.77
CA ASN A 557 42.30 20.61 -16.78
C ASN A 557 41.07 19.74 -17.03
N GLY A 558 39.95 20.39 -17.34
CA GLY A 558 38.67 19.74 -17.59
C GLY A 558 37.92 19.36 -16.31
N ALA A 559 38.16 20.07 -15.20
CA ALA A 559 37.45 19.86 -13.95
C ALA A 559 37.29 21.13 -13.10
N VAL A 560 36.20 21.16 -12.33
CA VAL A 560 35.99 22.11 -11.24
C VAL A 560 35.55 21.34 -9.99
N GLY A 561 36.15 21.65 -8.85
CA GLY A 561 35.82 21.00 -7.57
C GLY A 561 35.79 21.98 -6.42
N TYR A 562 34.83 21.77 -5.51
CA TYR A 562 34.82 22.39 -4.19
C TYR A 562 35.55 21.48 -3.21
N HIS A 563 36.59 22.01 -2.58
CA HIS A 563 37.46 21.32 -1.61
C HIS A 563 36.98 21.66 -0.20
N THR A 564 36.70 20.63 0.59
CA THR A 564 35.97 20.79 1.86
C THR A 564 36.83 21.20 3.04
N ASP A 565 38.13 20.95 2.94
CA ASP A 565 39.13 21.20 3.96
C ASP A 565 39.55 22.67 4.01
N ASP A 566 39.78 23.31 2.86
CA ASP A 566 40.17 24.72 2.78
C ASP A 566 39.01 25.64 2.39
N GLY A 567 37.90 25.06 1.91
CA GLY A 567 36.74 25.81 1.45
C GLY A 567 36.91 26.49 0.11
N MET A 568 37.95 26.12 -0.63
CA MET A 568 38.28 26.74 -1.91
C MET A 568 37.56 26.03 -3.05
N ILE A 569 37.34 26.76 -4.13
CA ILE A 569 36.91 26.14 -5.39
C ILE A 569 38.11 26.18 -6.33
N ILE A 570 38.49 25.02 -6.85
CA ILE A 570 39.63 24.88 -7.76
C ILE A 570 39.08 24.49 -9.12
N ARG A 571 39.54 25.19 -10.16
CA ARG A 571 39.20 24.93 -11.56
C ARG A 571 40.46 24.94 -12.39
N ASP A 572 40.71 23.87 -13.15
CA ASP A 572 41.83 23.79 -14.10
C ASP A 572 43.17 24.25 -13.47
N ASN A 573 43.44 23.81 -12.24
CA ASN A 573 44.60 24.16 -11.40
C ASN A 573 44.67 25.63 -10.92
N ILE A 574 43.56 26.38 -11.02
CA ILE A 574 43.41 27.74 -10.50
C ILE A 574 42.55 27.70 -9.24
N THR A 575 43.15 28.09 -8.12
CA THR A 575 42.48 28.17 -6.81
C THR A 575 41.74 29.50 -6.66
N MET A 576 40.46 29.45 -6.30
CA MET A 576 39.62 30.62 -6.08
C MET A 576 39.19 30.68 -4.61
N GLU A 577 39.48 31.79 -3.95
CA GLU A 577 39.01 32.06 -2.59
C GLU A 577 37.48 32.24 -2.56
N THR A 578 36.85 31.76 -1.49
CA THR A 578 35.40 31.83 -1.32
C THR A 578 35.01 32.66 -0.10
N LYS A 579 33.80 33.22 -0.13
CA LYS A 579 33.17 33.98 0.95
C LYS A 579 31.90 33.24 1.38
N GLY A 580 31.82 32.84 2.64
CA GLY A 580 30.69 32.08 3.19
C GLY A 580 31.12 31.06 4.24
N PRO A 581 30.29 30.07 4.60
CA PRO A 581 30.71 28.96 5.46
C PRO A 581 31.83 28.21 4.72
N ALA A 582 33.07 28.45 5.14
CA ALA A 582 34.25 28.12 4.35
C ALA A 582 34.47 26.60 4.30
N MET A 583 34.47 25.90 5.43
CA MET A 583 34.81 24.47 5.50
C MET A 583 33.58 23.60 5.78
N ALA A 584 33.50 22.43 5.14
CA ALA A 584 32.44 21.46 5.40
C ALA A 584 32.90 20.40 6.42
N ARG A 585 32.00 19.97 7.30
CA ARG A 585 32.27 18.98 8.36
C ARG A 585 31.29 17.81 8.28
N ARG A 586 31.55 16.79 9.10
CA ARG A 586 30.61 15.69 9.33
C ARG A 586 29.20 16.22 9.60
N GLY A 587 28.22 15.70 8.85
CA GLY A 587 26.82 16.12 8.89
C GLY A 587 26.43 17.15 7.84
N ASP A 588 27.40 17.84 7.23
CA ASP A 588 27.12 18.86 6.22
C ASP A 588 26.77 18.25 4.86
N ARG A 589 25.99 19.01 4.08
CA ARG A 589 25.54 18.65 2.75
C ARG A 589 26.07 19.62 1.71
N ILE A 590 26.80 19.09 0.74
CA ILE A 590 27.34 19.81 -0.39
C ILE A 590 26.49 19.46 -1.61
N ARG A 591 26.16 20.46 -2.41
CA ARG A 591 25.51 20.26 -3.70
C ARG A 591 26.31 20.94 -4.79
N CYS A 592 26.59 20.21 -5.84
CA CYS A 592 27.10 20.73 -7.10
C CYS A 592 25.95 20.78 -8.12
N THR A 593 25.79 21.91 -8.82
CA THR A 593 24.73 22.12 -9.80
C THR A 593 25.30 22.65 -11.10
N VAL A 594 24.94 22.03 -12.23
CA VAL A 594 25.27 22.51 -13.57
C VAL A 594 24.04 23.20 -14.18
N MET A 595 24.15 24.49 -14.46
CA MET A 595 23.04 25.34 -14.90
C MET A 595 22.95 25.36 -16.44
N PHE A 596 22.48 24.28 -17.06
CA PHE A 596 22.37 24.16 -18.52
C PHE A 596 21.50 25.25 -19.19
N GLU A 597 20.57 25.84 -18.44
CA GLU A 597 19.71 26.93 -18.91
C GLU A 597 20.44 28.26 -19.10
N ASN A 598 21.59 28.42 -18.45
CA ASN A 598 22.42 29.62 -18.54
C ASN A 598 23.64 29.39 -19.45
N LYS A 599 23.52 28.49 -20.46
CA LYS A 599 24.59 28.24 -21.44
C LYS A 599 24.88 29.55 -22.19
N ARG A 600 26.12 30.02 -22.14
CA ARG A 600 26.56 31.22 -22.87
C ARG A 600 26.60 30.93 -24.37
N GLU A 601 25.96 31.77 -25.16
CA GLU A 601 25.88 31.60 -26.63
C GLU A 601 27.23 31.85 -27.32
N GLU A 602 28.11 32.66 -26.72
CA GLU A 602 29.41 33.04 -27.30
C GLU A 602 30.45 31.91 -27.25
N ASP A 603 30.55 31.19 -26.12
CA ASP A 603 31.61 30.20 -25.86
C ASP A 603 31.08 28.80 -25.51
N GLY A 604 29.76 28.60 -25.53
CA GLY A 604 29.14 27.31 -25.24
C GLY A 604 29.31 26.82 -23.79
N LYS A 605 29.75 27.67 -22.86
CA LYS A 605 30.00 27.24 -21.49
C LYS A 605 28.78 27.37 -20.59
N VAL A 606 28.66 26.47 -19.61
CA VAL A 606 27.59 26.43 -18.61
C VAL A 606 28.10 26.75 -17.22
N PRO A 607 27.36 27.53 -16.41
CA PRO A 607 27.78 27.83 -15.06
C PRO A 607 27.61 26.64 -14.11
N VAL A 608 28.59 26.46 -13.22
CA VAL A 608 28.61 25.47 -12.15
C VAL A 608 28.51 26.20 -10.80
N VAL A 609 27.56 25.78 -9.98
CA VAL A 609 27.26 26.40 -8.69
C VAL A 609 27.38 25.36 -7.57
N PHE A 610 28.12 25.71 -6.52
CA PHE A 610 28.22 24.93 -5.29
C PHE A 610 27.39 25.56 -4.17
N THR A 611 26.69 24.72 -3.40
CA THR A 611 26.00 25.15 -2.18
C THR A 611 26.39 24.26 -1.01
N LEU A 612 26.64 24.85 0.14
CA LEU A 612 26.86 24.15 1.42
C LEU A 612 25.65 24.38 2.31
N ASN A 613 24.99 23.30 2.73
CA ASN A 613 23.76 23.33 3.55
C ASN A 613 22.67 24.26 2.98
N GLY A 614 22.55 24.28 1.64
CA GLY A 614 21.60 25.12 0.91
C GLY A 614 22.00 26.60 0.73
N LYS A 615 23.15 27.04 1.27
CA LYS A 615 23.70 28.38 1.03
C LYS A 615 24.69 28.34 -0.13
N LYS A 616 24.51 29.22 -1.12
CA LYS A 616 25.44 29.36 -2.26
C LYS A 616 26.82 29.80 -1.77
N ILE A 617 27.86 29.14 -2.25
CA ILE A 617 29.26 29.51 -2.01
C ILE A 617 29.62 30.58 -3.04
N ILE A 618 30.05 31.75 -2.57
CA ILE A 618 30.37 32.92 -3.41
C ILE A 618 31.89 33.01 -3.56
N MET A 619 32.40 33.20 -4.76
CA MET A 619 33.83 33.40 -4.98
C MET A 619 34.23 34.87 -4.79
N ILE A 620 35.43 35.11 -4.30
CA ILE A 620 36.03 36.45 -4.18
C ILE A 620 36.86 36.67 -5.45
N MET A 621 36.27 37.32 -6.46
CA MET A 621 36.99 37.66 -7.71
C MET A 621 37.43 39.13 -7.72
N LYS A 622 38.57 39.42 -8.39
CA LYS A 622 39.08 40.78 -8.62
C LYS A 622 38.46 41.47 -9.84
N GLU A 623 37.77 40.75 -10.74
CA GLU A 623 37.16 41.31 -11.95
C GLU A 623 35.84 40.60 -12.30
N GLY A 624 34.71 41.26 -12.04
CA GLY A 624 33.46 41.21 -12.84
C GLY A 624 32.63 39.92 -13.00
N ASP A 625 33.18 38.71 -12.92
CA ASP A 625 32.45 37.46 -13.23
C ASP A 625 32.20 36.64 -11.94
N ASP A 626 30.94 36.45 -11.54
CA ASP A 626 30.55 35.83 -10.27
C ASP A 626 30.31 34.31 -10.36
N GLN A 627 30.65 33.71 -11.51
CA GLN A 627 30.27 32.35 -11.89
C GLN A 627 31.44 31.56 -12.49
N ILE A 628 31.46 30.24 -12.25
CA ILE A 628 32.44 29.31 -12.82
C ILE A 628 31.81 28.62 -14.01
N PHE A 629 32.46 28.64 -15.16
CA PHE A 629 31.91 28.13 -16.40
C PHE A 629 32.65 26.87 -16.88
N MET A 630 31.95 25.77 -17.11
CA MET A 630 32.51 24.55 -17.74
C MET A 630 32.08 24.45 -19.19
N ASP A 631 32.92 23.85 -20.03
CA ASP A 631 32.58 23.56 -21.42
C ASP A 631 31.47 22.49 -21.47
N ALA A 632 30.33 22.82 -22.06
CA ALA A 632 29.16 21.93 -22.17
C ALA A 632 29.14 21.11 -23.46
N ASP A 633 30.08 21.32 -24.37
CA ASP A 633 30.15 20.56 -25.63
C ASP A 633 30.74 19.16 -25.38
N LYS A 634 31.39 18.95 -24.23
CA LYS A 634 31.76 17.63 -23.69
C LYS A 634 30.80 17.20 -22.57
N PRO A 635 30.50 15.90 -22.43
CA PRO A 635 29.68 15.41 -21.33
C PRO A 635 30.37 15.64 -19.97
N LEU A 636 29.65 16.30 -19.07
CA LEU A 636 30.11 16.65 -17.73
C LEU A 636 29.62 15.63 -16.71
N TYR A 637 30.53 15.03 -15.95
CA TYR A 637 30.23 13.97 -14.98
C TYR A 637 30.41 14.44 -13.54
N PRO A 638 29.55 14.00 -12.61
CA PRO A 638 29.80 14.17 -11.18
C PRO A 638 30.99 13.32 -10.75
N CYS A 639 31.90 13.93 -9.99
CA CYS A 639 33.04 13.24 -9.41
C CYS A 639 33.20 13.64 -7.95
N ILE A 640 33.65 12.66 -7.16
CA ILE A 640 34.01 12.85 -5.77
C ILE A 640 35.35 12.17 -5.53
N SER A 641 36.27 12.85 -4.86
CA SER A 641 37.55 12.28 -4.46
C SER A 641 37.78 12.54 -2.99
N MET A 642 38.32 11.54 -2.29
CA MET A 642 38.49 11.56 -0.85
C MET A 642 39.72 10.78 -0.41
N THR A 643 40.22 11.08 0.79
CA THR A 643 41.31 10.31 1.42
C THR A 643 40.78 9.20 2.32
N ASP A 644 41.68 8.34 2.78
CA ASP A 644 41.37 7.23 3.68
C ASP A 644 40.56 7.66 4.92
N GLY A 645 39.59 6.83 5.30
CA GLY A 645 38.69 7.07 6.44
C GLY A 645 37.52 8.03 6.16
N CYS A 646 37.42 8.62 4.97
CA CYS A 646 36.25 9.40 4.56
C CYS A 646 35.07 8.50 4.20
N SER A 647 33.86 8.90 4.61
CA SER A 647 32.60 8.26 4.21
C SER A 647 31.55 9.30 3.86
N VAL A 648 30.83 9.09 2.75
CA VAL A 648 29.86 10.05 2.21
C VAL A 648 28.65 9.35 1.60
N LEU A 649 27.49 9.99 1.70
CA LEU A 649 26.27 9.60 1.00
C LEU A 649 26.07 10.49 -0.21
N VAL A 650 25.89 9.89 -1.38
CA VAL A 650 25.75 10.65 -2.64
C VAL A 650 24.43 10.39 -3.34
N LYS A 651 23.91 11.40 -4.05
CA LYS A 651 22.65 11.31 -4.80
C LYS A 651 22.64 12.27 -6.00
N MET A 652 22.22 11.78 -7.17
CA MET A 652 21.79 12.63 -8.28
C MET A 652 20.34 13.05 -8.08
N CYS A 653 20.03 14.34 -8.22
CA CYS A 653 18.70 14.90 -7.97
C CYS A 653 18.11 15.52 -9.24
N SER A 654 16.81 15.27 -9.46
CA SER A 654 16.05 15.85 -10.57
C SER A 654 15.61 17.28 -10.26
N ARG A 655 15.19 18.01 -11.29
CA ARG A 655 14.66 19.38 -11.13
C ARG A 655 13.31 19.43 -10.38
N GLU A 656 12.46 18.42 -10.57
CA GLU A 656 11.12 18.30 -9.96
C GLU A 656 11.18 18.08 -8.43
N ASP A 657 12.26 17.47 -7.92
CA ASP A 657 12.48 17.28 -6.48
C ASP A 657 12.62 18.61 -5.69
N LEU A 658 12.85 19.74 -6.38
CA LEU A 658 13.15 21.05 -5.78
C LEU A 658 12.00 22.05 -5.86
N ASP A 659 11.20 22.04 -6.93
CA ASP A 659 10.01 22.90 -7.01
C ASP A 659 8.99 22.55 -5.93
N SER A 660 8.93 21.27 -5.51
CA SER A 660 8.11 20.83 -4.38
C SER A 660 8.55 21.44 -3.02
N LYS A 661 9.85 21.64 -2.80
CA LYS A 661 10.39 22.22 -1.54
C LYS A 661 10.40 23.75 -1.54
N ALA A 662 10.71 24.39 -2.67
CA ALA A 662 10.68 25.83 -2.80
C ALA A 662 9.24 26.37 -2.75
N THR A 663 8.29 25.65 -3.36
CA THR A 663 6.85 25.96 -3.28
C THR A 663 6.32 25.75 -1.87
N ALA A 664 6.74 24.68 -1.17
CA ALA A 664 6.36 24.44 0.22
C ALA A 664 6.85 25.56 1.17
N GLN A 665 8.10 26.01 1.04
CA GLN A 665 8.64 27.11 1.87
C GLN A 665 7.99 28.46 1.56
N SER A 666 7.68 28.74 0.30
CA SER A 666 6.95 29.96 -0.11
C SER A 666 5.51 29.95 0.43
N MET A 667 4.83 28.80 0.38
CA MET A 667 3.49 28.63 0.94
C MET A 667 3.47 28.67 2.47
N GLU A 668 4.49 28.14 3.15
CA GLU A 668 4.59 28.21 4.62
C GLU A 668 4.77 29.65 5.10
N LYS A 669 5.65 30.44 4.43
CA LYS A 669 5.80 31.87 4.70
C LYS A 669 4.48 32.64 4.52
N ARG A 670 3.77 32.40 3.42
CA ARG A 670 2.47 33.04 3.14
C ARG A 670 1.37 32.62 4.12
N THR A 671 1.38 31.37 4.58
CA THR A 671 0.44 30.85 5.58
C THR A 671 0.68 31.48 6.97
N THR A 672 1.94 31.79 7.29
CA THR A 672 2.32 32.41 8.57
C THR A 672 1.90 33.89 8.59
N GLU A 673 2.10 34.60 7.49
CA GLU A 673 1.63 35.99 7.30
C GLU A 673 0.09 36.09 7.40
N ILE A 674 -0.64 35.15 6.79
CA ILE A 674 -2.12 35.10 6.86
C ILE A 674 -2.61 34.79 8.27
N LYS A 675 -1.96 33.87 9.00
CA LYS A 675 -2.29 33.58 10.41
C LYS A 675 -2.16 34.82 11.28
N GLN A 676 -1.06 35.56 11.14
CA GLN A 676 -0.79 36.76 11.93
C GLN A 676 -1.80 37.89 11.61
N GLN A 677 -2.21 38.01 10.34
CA GLN A 677 -3.26 38.95 9.93
C GLN A 677 -4.66 38.57 10.46
N ASN A 678 -4.97 37.28 10.52
CA ASN A 678 -6.24 36.80 11.08
C ASN A 678 -6.30 36.93 12.61
N GLU A 679 -5.23 36.61 13.33
CA GLU A 679 -5.17 36.78 14.79
C GLU A 679 -5.36 38.24 15.21
N SER A 680 -4.71 39.19 14.51
CA SER A 680 -4.89 40.62 14.74
C SER A 680 -6.29 41.14 14.35
N SER A 681 -6.97 40.53 13.38
CA SER A 681 -8.37 40.83 13.07
C SER A 681 -9.34 40.29 14.12
N ILE A 682 -9.08 39.08 14.64
CA ILE A 682 -9.91 38.45 15.66
C ILE A 682 -9.77 39.19 17.00
N ALA A 683 -8.55 39.58 17.39
CA ALA A 683 -8.31 40.38 18.60
C ALA A 683 -9.08 41.71 18.58
N ARG A 684 -9.12 42.41 17.43
CA ARG A 684 -9.89 43.65 17.26
C ARG A 684 -11.40 43.45 17.36
N ARG A 685 -11.92 42.30 16.90
CA ARG A 685 -13.35 41.95 17.01
C ARG A 685 -13.74 41.57 18.44
N LEU A 686 -12.88 40.84 19.15
CA LEU A 686 -13.08 40.49 20.55
C LEU A 686 -13.08 41.74 21.45
N ALA A 687 -12.13 42.67 21.25
CA ALA A 687 -12.12 43.93 22.00
C ALA A 687 -13.37 44.80 21.76
N LYS A 688 -13.94 44.77 20.55
CA LYS A 688 -15.23 45.44 20.25
C LYS A 688 -16.41 44.77 20.97
N LEU A 689 -16.38 43.45 21.10
CA LEU A 689 -17.42 42.67 21.76
C LEU A 689 -17.36 42.85 23.29
N GLU A 690 -16.16 42.84 23.88
CA GLU A 690 -15.97 43.14 25.30
C GLU A 690 -16.50 44.54 25.65
N LYS A 691 -16.16 45.55 24.84
CA LYS A 691 -16.68 46.91 25.04
C LYS A 691 -18.21 46.98 24.94
N GLY A 692 -18.80 46.29 23.96
CA GLY A 692 -20.26 46.21 23.84
C GLY A 692 -20.94 45.51 25.03
N VAL A 693 -20.29 44.51 25.61
CA VAL A 693 -20.79 43.82 26.81
C VAL A 693 -20.70 44.74 28.04
N GLU A 694 -19.62 45.50 28.20
CA GLU A 694 -19.49 46.48 29.28
C GLU A 694 -20.54 47.60 29.20
N ASP A 695 -20.81 48.10 27.99
CA ASP A 695 -21.84 49.13 27.76
C ASP A 695 -23.24 48.60 28.15
N VAL A 696 -23.56 47.36 27.80
CA VAL A 696 -24.84 46.71 28.18
C VAL A 696 -24.92 46.48 29.69
N LEU A 697 -23.82 46.09 30.33
CA LEU A 697 -23.74 45.91 31.78
C LEU A 697 -23.92 47.25 32.53
N ALA A 698 -23.40 48.34 31.98
CA ALA A 698 -23.61 49.69 32.51
C ALA A 698 -25.09 50.09 32.43
N ILE A 699 -25.75 49.84 31.29
CA ILE A 699 -27.18 50.11 31.10
C ILE A 699 -28.04 49.28 32.07
N LEU A 700 -27.73 47.99 32.25
CA LEU A 700 -28.44 47.12 33.18
C LEU A 700 -28.29 47.58 34.64
N LYS A 701 -27.10 48.04 35.04
CA LYS A 701 -26.88 48.63 36.37
C LYS A 701 -27.67 49.92 36.58
N ASP A 702 -27.84 50.72 35.53
CA ASP A 702 -28.61 51.96 35.59
C ASP A 702 -30.12 51.69 35.67
N ILE A 703 -30.60 50.65 34.99
CA ILE A 703 -31.99 50.17 35.09
C ILE A 703 -32.27 49.61 36.49
N LEU A 704 -31.34 48.84 37.07
CA LEU A 704 -31.49 48.26 38.42
C LEU A 704 -31.42 49.29 39.55
N LYS A 705 -30.91 50.50 39.29
CA LYS A 705 -30.91 51.61 40.27
C LYS A 705 -32.19 52.44 40.26
N LYS A 706 -33.09 52.25 39.29
CA LYS A 706 -34.41 52.89 39.30
C LYS A 706 -35.33 52.07 40.18
N ASP A 707 -35.66 52.60 41.36
CA ASP A 707 -36.69 52.02 42.23
C ASP A 707 -37.99 51.81 41.45
N PRO A 708 -38.70 50.69 41.70
CA PRO A 708 -39.96 50.42 41.03
C PRO A 708 -40.99 51.50 41.40
N PRO A 709 -41.86 51.92 40.46
CA PRO A 709 -42.87 52.92 40.75
C PRO A 709 -43.85 52.38 41.80
N LYS A 710 -44.18 53.21 42.79
CA LYS A 710 -45.29 52.94 43.70
C LYS A 710 -46.61 53.17 42.94
N VAL A 711 -47.35 52.06 42.82
CA VAL A 711 -48.76 51.89 42.41
C VAL A 711 -49.03 52.08 40.92
#